data_AF-A0A3M2CZF5-F1
#
_entry.id   AF-A0A3M2CZF5-F1
#
_cell.length_a   1.000
_cell.length_b   1.000
_cell.length_c   1.000
_cell.angle_alpha   90.00
_cell.angle_beta   90.00
_cell.angle_gamma   90.00
#
_symmetry.space_group_name_H-M   'P 1'
#
loop_
_entity.id
_entity.type
_entity.pdbx_description
1 polymer ?
#
loop_
_entity_poly.entity_id
_entity_poly.type
_entity_poly.pdbx_seq_one_letter_code
_entity_poly.pdbx_strand_id
1 'polypeptide(L)'
;MPVLARHLIAKLFLVFLLLISNPGPLLPSEIWAQSHDPASPFGLSDQALLDQAKILLDAHQVDKALETLDVLLEREPDPAILQQVYFLQAAAFRVNNHTHEAASTLEQLLEEFPVSPLAQESRLLLAELYVTSDKPERALSLLHDVLNVASNPLIRREALQRIRTLYRQQGQLVRAVATAIEELALAGPEDRAELRTIIQDLILTEMTEPALEQLIERYPARYPGDLATIRLIELHTARGDEVLAERDIRAFLQRFPNHPYAQTAMALLQSFMSKIKVHPYVLAAVLPFSGPLKAFGTESLNGIRLAIADAREQWGMTSIGLVVKDTASPVGSLRYDLAQMITEFAPLAVIGPLLTREARTIAVLADQYHIPFITPSATLADIRSLGSYWFSTAVIPPLQIDALVHHAITQLHYRRFCIVHPQTGYGQEMARLFQEEAVRQGGEIVAVESYTDDETDFATQLQRLKAADLRRSGQLSRETVKTGYTRWVYTPGFDAVFLPGDPVHVALLAAQLAFYDINVPLLGSDSWYTSELLHWANDSVEGGIFPTGFFGESPDPGVQRFVHRYRARFHSDPTVFAAQAYDAALLILDTIRQGARTGSEIREQLLRRYDLPALNGLAVFRSNRLLERKIYLIQVSGDRFVQIN
;
A
#
# COMPACT_ATOMS: atom_id res chain seq x y z
N MET A 1 -4.98 39.96 -6.57
CA MET A 1 -5.87 40.06 -7.75
C MET A 1 -6.20 41.53 -7.96
N PRO A 2 -5.45 42.29 -8.79
CA PRO A 2 -5.88 42.55 -10.18
C PRO A 2 -4.73 42.79 -11.20
N VAL A 3 -3.50 42.37 -10.90
CA VAL A 3 -2.32 42.56 -11.79
C VAL A 3 -2.13 41.37 -12.76
N LEU A 4 -2.59 40.18 -12.38
CA LEU A 4 -2.50 38.94 -13.17
C LEU A 4 -3.43 38.91 -14.39
N ALA A 5 -4.55 39.64 -14.37
CA ALA A 5 -5.47 39.74 -15.52
C ALA A 5 -4.92 40.60 -16.67
N ARG A 6 -4.04 41.58 -16.36
CA ARG A 6 -3.42 42.46 -17.36
C ARG A 6 -2.29 41.80 -18.16
N HIS A 7 -1.67 40.75 -17.64
CA HIS A 7 -0.58 40.04 -18.32
C HIS A 7 -1.03 38.84 -19.17
N LEU A 8 -2.23 38.30 -18.94
CA LEU A 8 -2.71 37.12 -19.64
C LEU A 8 -3.32 37.46 -21.01
N ILE A 9 -4.05 38.57 -21.11
CA ILE A 9 -4.60 39.08 -22.39
C ILE A 9 -3.45 39.48 -23.33
N ALA A 10 -2.40 40.13 -22.80
CA ALA A 10 -1.21 40.49 -23.56
C ALA A 10 -0.36 39.27 -23.99
N LYS A 11 -0.34 38.17 -23.21
CA LYS A 11 0.37 36.93 -23.57
C LYS A 11 -0.38 36.09 -24.60
N LEU A 12 -1.71 35.98 -24.48
CA LEU A 12 -2.57 35.40 -25.53
C LEU A 12 -2.42 36.17 -26.84
N PHE A 13 -2.29 37.49 -26.78
CA PHE A 13 -2.01 38.35 -27.93
C PHE A 13 -0.59 38.18 -28.50
N LEU A 14 0.43 37.97 -27.66
CA LEU A 14 1.82 37.76 -28.12
C LEU A 14 2.03 36.39 -28.80
N VAL A 15 1.34 35.35 -28.32
CA VAL A 15 1.32 34.01 -28.94
C VAL A 15 0.50 34.03 -30.25
N PHE A 16 -0.60 34.79 -30.27
CA PHE A 16 -1.39 35.06 -31.48
C PHE A 16 -0.60 35.86 -32.54
N LEU A 17 0.22 36.83 -32.13
CA LEU A 17 1.11 37.61 -33.02
C LEU A 17 2.30 36.82 -33.57
N LEU A 18 2.84 35.86 -32.82
CA LEU A 18 4.00 35.04 -33.25
C LEU A 18 3.64 33.96 -34.28
N LEU A 19 2.37 33.55 -34.36
CA LEU A 19 1.88 32.59 -35.36
C LEU A 19 1.54 33.24 -36.71
N ILE A 20 1.47 34.56 -36.78
CA ILE A 20 1.21 35.33 -38.01
C ILE A 20 2.47 36.13 -38.38
N SER A 21 3.56 35.43 -38.71
CA SER A 21 4.73 36.08 -39.30
C SER A 21 4.48 36.39 -40.78
N ASN A 22 3.94 37.57 -41.06
CA ASN A 22 4.34 38.39 -42.21
C ASN A 22 4.07 39.88 -41.88
N PRO A 23 5.11 40.72 -41.64
CA PRO A 23 4.90 42.11 -41.28
C PRO A 23 4.60 42.92 -42.55
N GLY A 24 3.32 43.09 -42.86
CA GLY A 24 2.86 44.16 -43.74
C GLY A 24 2.82 45.48 -42.98
N PRO A 25 3.12 46.63 -43.62
CA PRO A 25 3.30 47.89 -42.91
C PRO A 25 1.99 48.34 -42.25
N LEU A 26 2.11 48.90 -41.04
CA LEU A 26 1.10 49.76 -40.44
C LEU A 26 0.70 50.82 -41.47
N LEU A 27 -0.55 50.78 -41.95
CA LEU A 27 -1.11 51.83 -42.81
C LEU A 27 -2.24 52.57 -42.10
N PRO A 28 -2.39 53.89 -42.37
CA PRO A 28 -3.26 54.78 -41.61
C PRO A 28 -4.73 54.56 -41.95
N SER A 29 -5.58 55.17 -41.14
CA SER A 29 -7.05 55.11 -41.04
C SER A 29 -7.90 55.45 -42.29
N GLU A 30 -7.43 55.20 -43.51
CA GLU A 30 -8.15 55.55 -44.74
C GLU A 30 -8.06 54.48 -45.83
N ILE A 31 -8.69 53.31 -45.63
CA ILE A 31 -9.17 52.46 -46.74
C ILE A 31 -10.54 51.86 -46.35
N TRP A 32 -11.58 52.70 -46.41
CA TRP A 32 -12.99 52.27 -46.47
C TRP A 32 -13.55 52.49 -47.87
N ALA A 33 -12.83 52.04 -48.89
CA ALA A 33 -13.28 52.14 -50.27
C ALA A 33 -12.60 51.07 -51.13
N GLN A 34 -12.99 49.81 -50.95
CA GLN A 34 -13.04 48.73 -51.98
C GLN A 34 -13.01 47.35 -51.33
N SER A 35 -14.15 46.91 -50.77
CA SER A 35 -14.46 45.49 -50.55
C SER A 35 -15.97 45.26 -50.44
N HIS A 36 -16.73 45.83 -51.38
CA HIS A 36 -18.10 45.40 -51.64
C HIS A 36 -18.03 44.26 -52.65
N ASP A 37 -18.33 43.04 -52.19
CA ASP A 37 -18.48 41.87 -53.06
C ASP A 37 -19.85 41.96 -53.78
N PRO A 38 -19.94 41.89 -55.12
CA PRO A 38 -21.19 42.11 -55.85
C PRO A 38 -22.28 41.04 -55.65
N ALA A 39 -22.06 40.02 -54.80
CA ALA A 39 -22.97 38.89 -54.61
C ALA A 39 -23.71 38.84 -53.25
N SER A 40 -23.62 39.86 -52.38
CA SER A 40 -24.39 39.90 -51.11
C SER A 40 -25.41 41.05 -51.08
N PRO A 41 -26.72 40.81 -50.84
CA PRO A 41 -27.72 41.89 -50.75
C PRO A 41 -27.64 42.75 -49.47
N PHE A 42 -26.75 42.46 -48.51
CA PHE A 42 -26.58 43.25 -47.29
C PHE A 42 -25.11 43.27 -46.81
N GLY A 43 -24.61 44.44 -46.42
CA GLY A 43 -23.53 44.61 -45.43
C GLY A 43 -22.13 44.06 -45.76
N LEU A 44 -21.23 44.20 -44.77
CA LEU A 44 -19.83 43.76 -44.76
C LEU A 44 -19.65 42.27 -45.15
N SER A 45 -18.48 41.93 -45.71
CA SER A 45 -18.09 40.52 -45.94
C SER A 45 -17.90 39.77 -44.60
N ASP A 46 -17.99 38.45 -44.63
CA ASP A 46 -17.87 37.63 -43.40
C ASP A 46 -16.52 37.83 -42.71
N GLN A 47 -15.44 37.98 -43.48
CA GLN A 47 -14.13 38.33 -42.95
C GLN A 47 -14.12 39.72 -42.28
N ALA A 48 -14.78 40.70 -42.87
CA ALA A 48 -14.85 42.05 -42.30
C ALA A 48 -15.72 42.10 -41.03
N LEU A 49 -16.78 41.30 -40.94
CA LEU A 49 -17.55 41.11 -39.71
C LEU A 49 -16.73 40.41 -38.61
N LEU A 50 -15.94 39.40 -38.98
CA LEU A 50 -15.06 38.69 -38.04
C LEU A 50 -14.00 39.65 -37.46
N ASP A 51 -13.41 40.48 -38.31
CA ASP A 51 -12.42 41.47 -37.88
C ASP A 51 -13.07 42.59 -37.05
N GLN A 52 -14.30 42.99 -37.37
CA GLN A 52 -15.09 43.89 -36.53
C GLN A 52 -15.36 43.29 -35.14
N ALA A 53 -15.73 42.02 -35.05
CA ALA A 53 -15.95 41.34 -33.78
C ALA A 53 -14.67 41.30 -32.93
N LYS A 54 -13.51 41.03 -33.54
CA LYS A 54 -12.20 41.09 -32.85
C LYS A 54 -11.91 42.48 -32.27
N ILE A 55 -12.12 43.53 -33.07
CA ILE A 55 -11.94 44.93 -32.62
C ILE A 55 -12.87 45.26 -31.45
N LEU A 56 -14.13 44.79 -31.49
CA LEU A 56 -15.09 45.00 -30.41
C LEU A 56 -14.67 44.29 -29.13
N LEU A 57 -14.13 43.06 -29.22
CA LEU A 57 -13.57 42.34 -28.07
C LEU A 57 -12.35 43.07 -27.48
N ASP A 58 -11.46 43.59 -28.33
CA ASP A 58 -10.29 44.38 -27.92
C ASP A 58 -10.71 45.68 -27.23
N ALA A 59 -11.82 46.29 -27.67
CA ALA A 59 -12.42 47.47 -27.06
C ALA A 59 -13.25 47.16 -25.80
N HIS A 60 -13.26 45.91 -25.32
CA HIS A 60 -14.08 45.42 -24.20
C HIS A 60 -15.61 45.61 -24.41
N GLN A 61 -16.06 45.71 -25.65
CA GLN A 61 -17.49 45.79 -26.01
C GLN A 61 -18.04 44.39 -26.30
N VAL A 62 -18.04 43.54 -25.27
CA VAL A 62 -18.30 42.09 -25.38
C VAL A 62 -19.70 41.79 -25.94
N ASP A 63 -20.72 42.51 -25.49
CA ASP A 63 -22.11 42.25 -25.93
C ASP A 63 -22.29 42.55 -27.43
N LYS A 64 -21.71 43.65 -27.91
CA LYS A 64 -21.72 44.00 -29.35
C LYS A 64 -20.89 43.02 -30.17
N ALA A 65 -19.80 42.50 -29.61
CA ALA A 65 -19.02 41.47 -30.27
C ALA A 65 -19.82 40.19 -30.42
N LEU A 66 -20.55 39.76 -29.38
CA LEU A 66 -21.45 38.60 -29.43
C LEU A 66 -22.55 38.80 -30.48
N GLU A 67 -23.22 39.96 -30.50
CA GLU A 67 -24.21 40.29 -31.55
C GLU A 67 -23.62 40.18 -32.96
N THR A 68 -22.37 40.65 -33.14
CA THR A 68 -21.68 40.57 -34.45
C THR A 68 -21.32 39.14 -34.82
N LEU A 69 -20.96 38.30 -33.84
CA LEU A 69 -20.64 36.88 -34.04
C LEU A 69 -21.91 36.04 -34.30
N ASP A 70 -23.03 36.36 -33.65
CA ASP A 70 -24.32 35.69 -33.89
C ASP A 70 -24.82 35.97 -35.31
N VAL A 71 -24.69 37.21 -35.79
CA VAL A 71 -24.96 37.56 -37.21
C VAL A 71 -24.10 36.76 -38.17
N LEU A 72 -22.84 36.46 -37.81
CA LEU A 72 -21.99 35.58 -38.61
C LEU A 72 -22.50 34.15 -38.61
N LEU A 73 -22.90 33.59 -37.46
CA LEU A 73 -23.45 32.23 -37.38
C LEU A 73 -24.71 32.05 -38.24
N GLU A 74 -25.61 33.03 -38.23
CA GLU A 74 -26.85 33.01 -39.04
C GLU A 74 -26.59 33.00 -40.55
N ARG A 75 -25.41 33.48 -40.98
CA ARG A 75 -25.00 33.52 -42.40
C ARG A 75 -24.33 32.24 -42.88
N GLU A 76 -24.13 31.25 -42.00
CA GLU A 76 -23.46 29.97 -42.29
C GLU A 76 -22.11 30.17 -43.01
N PRO A 77 -21.12 30.81 -42.36
CA PRO A 77 -19.88 31.20 -43.00
C PRO A 77 -19.01 29.96 -43.31
N ASP A 78 -18.03 30.12 -44.19
CA ASP A 78 -17.09 29.04 -44.52
C ASP A 78 -16.50 28.41 -43.24
N PRO A 79 -16.30 27.08 -43.18
CA PRO A 79 -15.69 26.37 -42.05
C PRO A 79 -14.44 27.04 -41.46
N ALA A 80 -13.61 27.68 -42.29
CA ALA A 80 -12.40 28.39 -41.84
C ALA A 80 -12.70 29.60 -40.94
N ILE A 81 -13.82 30.28 -41.19
CA ILE A 81 -14.34 31.41 -40.40
C ILE A 81 -15.18 30.88 -39.24
N LEU A 82 -16.04 29.86 -39.48
CA LEU A 82 -16.93 29.30 -38.46
C LEU A 82 -16.19 28.80 -37.21
N GLN A 83 -15.06 28.09 -37.37
CA GLN A 83 -14.23 27.67 -36.24
C GLN A 83 -13.66 28.86 -35.44
N GLN A 84 -13.36 29.99 -36.10
CA GLN A 84 -12.91 31.21 -35.41
C GLN A 84 -14.07 31.90 -34.69
N VAL A 85 -15.27 31.87 -35.27
CA VAL A 85 -16.48 32.41 -34.67
C VAL A 85 -16.78 31.67 -33.36
N TYR A 86 -16.85 30.34 -33.37
CA TYR A 86 -17.06 29.54 -32.15
C TYR A 86 -15.99 29.83 -31.08
N PHE A 87 -14.71 29.91 -31.46
CA PHE A 87 -13.64 30.19 -30.51
C PHE A 87 -13.76 31.59 -29.88
N LEU A 88 -14.01 32.62 -30.69
CA LEU A 88 -14.18 34.00 -30.21
C LEU A 88 -15.44 34.17 -29.36
N GLN A 89 -16.53 33.49 -29.73
CA GLN A 89 -17.78 33.51 -28.99
C GLN A 89 -17.63 32.84 -27.62
N ALA A 90 -16.95 31.69 -27.55
CA ALA A 90 -16.60 31.07 -26.28
C ALA A 90 -15.71 31.97 -25.40
N ALA A 91 -14.71 32.63 -26.00
CA ALA A 91 -13.86 33.57 -25.28
C ALA A 91 -14.66 34.77 -24.74
N ALA A 92 -15.61 35.28 -25.51
CA ALA A 92 -16.51 36.37 -25.12
C ALA A 92 -17.45 35.96 -23.98
N PHE A 93 -18.09 34.79 -24.07
CA PHE A 93 -18.93 34.24 -23.00
C PHE A 93 -18.16 34.07 -21.69
N ARG A 94 -16.91 33.58 -21.76
CA ARG A 94 -16.05 33.47 -20.57
C ARG A 94 -15.79 34.81 -19.90
N VAL A 95 -15.53 35.88 -20.67
CA VAL A 95 -15.28 37.23 -20.12
C VAL A 95 -16.52 37.76 -19.38
N ASN A 96 -17.72 37.43 -19.86
CA ASN A 96 -18.99 37.78 -19.22
C ASN A 96 -19.42 36.80 -18.09
N ASN A 97 -18.55 35.88 -17.67
CA ASN A 97 -18.85 34.81 -16.69
C ASN A 97 -19.98 33.84 -17.11
N HIS A 98 -20.29 33.74 -18.40
CA HIS A 98 -21.21 32.75 -18.97
C HIS A 98 -20.47 31.44 -19.22
N THR A 99 -20.10 30.76 -18.13
CA THR A 99 -19.21 29.58 -18.15
C THR A 99 -19.83 28.38 -18.88
N HIS A 100 -21.15 28.20 -18.80
CA HIS A 100 -21.83 27.09 -19.45
C HIS A 100 -21.86 27.25 -20.96
N GLU A 101 -22.26 28.44 -21.42
CA GLU A 101 -22.31 28.84 -22.82
C GLU A 101 -20.92 28.80 -23.46
N ALA A 102 -19.90 29.28 -22.74
CA ALA A 102 -18.51 29.18 -23.16
C ALA A 102 -18.06 27.72 -23.34
N ALA A 103 -18.38 26.84 -22.38
CA ALA A 103 -18.01 25.43 -22.45
C ALA A 103 -18.72 24.70 -23.60
N SER A 104 -20.04 24.91 -23.73
CA SER A 104 -20.85 24.32 -24.79
C SER A 104 -20.35 24.72 -26.19
N THR A 105 -19.97 25.99 -26.36
CA THR A 105 -19.46 26.49 -27.65
C THR A 105 -18.11 25.87 -28.01
N LEU A 106 -17.23 25.63 -27.02
CA LEU A 106 -15.95 24.95 -27.24
C LEU A 106 -16.11 23.45 -27.50
N GLU A 107 -17.05 22.79 -26.82
CA GLU A 107 -17.39 21.40 -27.07
C GLU A 107 -17.88 21.22 -28.52
N GLN A 108 -18.77 22.11 -28.98
CA GLN A 108 -19.25 22.13 -30.36
C GLN A 108 -18.12 22.34 -31.38
N LEU A 109 -17.20 23.29 -31.13
CA LEU A 109 -16.02 23.48 -31.98
C LEU A 109 -15.19 22.20 -32.09
N LEU A 110 -14.94 21.52 -30.97
CA LEU A 110 -14.11 20.31 -30.93
C LEU A 110 -14.81 19.09 -31.56
N GLU A 111 -16.14 19.04 -31.53
CA GLU A 111 -16.95 18.00 -32.16
C GLU A 111 -17.02 18.19 -33.68
N GLU A 112 -17.31 19.40 -34.15
CA GLU A 112 -17.44 19.71 -35.58
C GLU A 112 -16.06 19.81 -36.28
N PHE A 113 -15.03 20.29 -35.58
CA PHE A 113 -13.70 20.55 -36.13
C PHE A 113 -12.56 19.92 -35.29
N PRO A 114 -12.49 18.58 -35.18
CA PRO A 114 -11.53 17.90 -34.30
C PRO A 114 -10.05 18.12 -34.68
N VAL A 115 -9.78 18.42 -35.95
CA VAL A 115 -8.44 18.72 -36.51
C VAL A 115 -8.20 20.22 -36.71
N SER A 116 -9.04 21.08 -36.15
CA SER A 116 -8.90 22.53 -36.24
C SER A 116 -7.52 23.00 -35.75
N PRO A 117 -6.91 24.02 -36.39
CA PRO A 117 -5.76 24.71 -35.84
C PRO A 117 -5.99 25.29 -34.44
N LEU A 118 -7.25 25.52 -34.04
CA LEU A 118 -7.65 26.07 -32.73
C LEU A 118 -7.98 24.98 -31.70
N ALA A 119 -7.87 23.69 -32.06
CA ALA A 119 -8.33 22.61 -31.20
C ALA A 119 -7.51 22.46 -29.92
N GLN A 120 -6.23 22.86 -29.91
CA GLN A 120 -5.38 22.76 -28.71
C GLN A 120 -5.71 23.87 -27.72
N GLU A 121 -5.84 25.10 -28.22
CA GLU A 121 -6.24 26.29 -27.47
C GLU A 121 -7.67 26.12 -26.92
N SER A 122 -8.57 25.53 -27.72
CA SER A 122 -9.94 25.24 -27.30
C SER A 122 -9.99 24.24 -26.15
N ARG A 123 -9.16 23.17 -26.20
CA ARG A 123 -9.05 22.21 -25.08
C ARG A 123 -8.44 22.83 -23.82
N LEU A 124 -7.43 23.71 -23.95
CA LEU A 124 -6.85 24.44 -22.83
C LEU A 124 -7.89 25.36 -22.15
N LEU A 125 -8.66 26.09 -22.95
CA LEU A 125 -9.72 26.98 -22.46
C LEU A 125 -10.86 26.18 -21.82
N LEU A 126 -11.31 25.10 -22.44
CA LEU A 126 -12.36 24.23 -21.92
C LEU A 126 -11.93 23.57 -20.60
N ALA A 127 -10.68 23.13 -20.49
CA ALA A 127 -10.13 22.63 -19.24
C ALA A 127 -10.21 23.68 -18.12
N GLU A 128 -9.90 24.95 -18.40
CA GLU A 128 -10.07 26.05 -17.42
C GLU A 128 -11.52 26.17 -16.93
N LEU A 129 -12.48 26.16 -17.86
CA LEU A 129 -13.90 26.25 -17.53
C LEU A 129 -14.35 25.08 -16.65
N TYR A 130 -13.87 23.87 -16.94
CA TYR A 130 -14.14 22.70 -16.11
C TYR A 130 -13.53 22.80 -14.71
N VAL A 131 -12.34 23.38 -14.56
CA VAL A 131 -11.78 23.65 -13.22
C VAL A 131 -12.67 24.62 -12.45
N THR A 132 -13.13 25.71 -13.08
CA THR A 132 -14.04 26.67 -12.43
C THR A 132 -15.42 26.11 -12.13
N SER A 133 -15.82 25.04 -12.83
CA SER A 133 -17.11 24.36 -12.68
C SER A 133 -17.05 23.13 -11.78
N ASP A 134 -15.98 22.98 -10.98
CA ASP A 134 -15.75 21.85 -10.07
C ASP A 134 -15.73 20.47 -10.77
N LYS A 135 -15.17 20.40 -11.98
CA LYS A 135 -15.00 19.18 -12.80
C LYS A 135 -13.51 18.90 -13.11
N PRO A 136 -12.64 18.72 -12.10
CA PRO A 136 -11.19 18.61 -12.30
C PRO A 136 -10.76 17.38 -13.10
N GLU A 137 -11.49 16.26 -13.01
CA GLU A 137 -11.17 15.04 -13.77
C GLU A 137 -11.35 15.21 -15.28
N ARG A 138 -12.41 15.93 -15.69
CA ARG A 138 -12.61 16.27 -17.11
C ARG A 138 -11.54 17.22 -17.61
N ALA A 139 -11.15 18.20 -16.78
CA ALA A 139 -10.05 19.11 -17.09
C ALA A 139 -8.73 18.35 -17.27
N LEU A 140 -8.39 17.42 -16.36
CA LEU A 140 -7.19 16.59 -16.48
C LEU A 140 -7.17 15.75 -17.76
N SER A 141 -8.30 15.13 -18.12
CA SER A 141 -8.42 14.35 -19.36
C SER A 141 -8.08 15.21 -20.58
N LEU A 142 -8.71 16.38 -20.70
CA LEU A 142 -8.47 17.30 -21.83
C LEU A 142 -7.02 17.79 -21.88
N LEU A 143 -6.41 18.08 -20.74
CA LEU A 143 -5.03 18.55 -20.69
C LEU A 143 -4.03 17.46 -21.11
N HIS A 144 -4.29 16.19 -20.76
CA HIS A 144 -3.50 15.06 -21.25
C HIS A 144 -3.66 14.86 -22.75
N ASP A 145 -4.87 15.04 -23.30
CA ASP A 145 -5.10 15.01 -24.75
C ASP A 145 -4.28 16.09 -25.46
N VAL A 146 -4.19 17.29 -24.89
CA VAL A 146 -3.30 18.36 -25.41
C VAL A 146 -1.85 17.91 -25.41
N LEU A 147 -1.35 17.27 -24.34
CA LEU A 147 0.03 16.78 -24.28
C LEU A 147 0.33 15.67 -25.31
N ASN A 148 -0.67 14.89 -25.71
CA ASN A 148 -0.51 13.83 -26.70
C ASN A 148 -0.39 14.38 -28.13
N VAL A 149 -1.06 15.50 -28.43
CA VAL A 149 -1.15 16.05 -29.79
C VAL A 149 -0.24 17.26 -30.02
N ALA A 150 0.07 18.03 -28.97
CA ALA A 150 0.83 19.28 -29.12
C ALA A 150 2.32 19.04 -29.40
N SER A 151 2.80 19.52 -30.55
CA SER A 151 4.23 19.60 -30.88
C SER A 151 4.88 20.90 -30.39
N ASN A 152 4.10 21.95 -30.15
CA ASN A 152 4.61 23.26 -29.72
C ASN A 152 5.04 23.22 -28.22
N PRO A 153 6.32 23.50 -27.89
CA PRO A 153 6.81 23.49 -26.52
C PRO A 153 6.06 24.43 -25.56
N LEU A 154 5.56 25.57 -26.04
CA LEU A 154 4.83 26.54 -25.21
C LEU A 154 3.46 26.00 -24.78
N ILE A 155 2.71 25.42 -25.72
CA ILE A 155 1.39 24.82 -25.47
C ILE A 155 1.54 23.62 -24.52
N ARG A 156 2.54 22.77 -24.77
CA ARG A 156 2.87 21.64 -23.88
C ARG A 156 3.17 22.13 -22.46
N ARG A 157 3.98 23.18 -22.33
CA ARG A 157 4.33 23.75 -21.03
C ARG A 157 3.12 24.31 -20.30
N GLU A 158 2.22 25.02 -20.98
CA GLU A 158 0.99 25.52 -20.38
C GLU A 158 0.09 24.38 -19.86
N ALA A 159 -0.07 23.31 -20.65
CA ALA A 159 -0.81 22.13 -20.23
C ALA A 159 -0.19 21.48 -18.97
N LEU A 160 1.14 21.31 -18.94
CA LEU A 160 1.86 20.78 -17.78
C LEU A 160 1.66 21.64 -16.53
N GLN A 161 1.73 22.97 -16.67
CA GLN A 161 1.51 23.89 -15.55
C GLN A 161 0.10 23.74 -14.94
N ARG A 162 -0.93 23.61 -15.79
CA ARG A 162 -2.33 23.40 -15.36
C ARG A 162 -2.52 22.04 -14.69
N ILE A 163 -1.98 20.97 -15.29
CA ILE A 163 -2.01 19.60 -14.71
C ILE A 163 -1.35 19.57 -13.33
N ARG A 164 -0.16 20.16 -13.20
CA ARG A 164 0.57 20.24 -11.92
C ARG A 164 -0.27 20.92 -10.84
N THR A 165 -0.93 22.02 -11.19
CA THR A 165 -1.76 22.79 -10.26
C THR A 165 -2.93 21.95 -9.77
N LEU A 166 -3.59 21.21 -10.67
CA LEU A 166 -4.69 20.30 -10.33
C LEU A 166 -4.24 19.15 -9.43
N TYR A 167 -3.11 18.51 -9.76
CA TYR A 167 -2.57 17.46 -8.90
C TYR A 167 -2.21 17.97 -7.50
N ARG A 168 -1.64 19.18 -7.38
CA ARG A 168 -1.38 19.78 -6.05
C ARG A 168 -2.68 20.03 -5.28
N GLN A 169 -3.70 20.60 -5.92
CA GLN A 169 -5.00 20.87 -5.29
C GLN A 169 -5.71 19.59 -4.81
N GLN A 170 -5.56 18.48 -5.54
CA GLN A 170 -6.08 17.17 -5.16
C GLN A 170 -5.21 16.42 -4.14
N GLY A 171 -4.13 17.02 -3.63
CA GLY A 171 -3.18 16.37 -2.72
C GLY A 171 -2.29 15.29 -3.37
N GLN A 172 -2.32 15.16 -4.70
CA GLN A 172 -1.52 14.20 -5.46
C GLN A 172 -0.09 14.73 -5.69
N LEU A 173 0.63 15.00 -4.61
CA LEU A 173 1.91 15.71 -4.62
C LEU A 173 3.00 15.02 -5.46
N VAL A 174 3.07 13.69 -5.44
CA VAL A 174 4.05 12.92 -6.24
C VAL A 174 3.82 13.13 -7.73
N ARG A 175 2.56 13.16 -8.16
CA ARG A 175 2.19 13.45 -9.56
C ARG A 175 2.46 14.91 -9.91
N ALA A 176 2.16 15.85 -9.00
CA ALA A 176 2.48 17.26 -9.19
C ALA A 176 3.98 17.49 -9.41
N VAL A 177 4.85 16.88 -8.60
CA VAL A 177 6.31 16.95 -8.77
C VAL A 177 6.73 16.30 -10.09
N ALA A 178 6.19 15.14 -10.44
CA ALA A 178 6.50 14.50 -11.71
C ALA A 178 6.16 15.38 -12.92
N THR A 179 5.00 16.03 -12.90
CA THR A 179 4.59 16.99 -13.94
C THR A 179 5.52 18.22 -13.97
N ALA A 180 5.96 18.72 -12.81
CA ALA A 180 6.92 19.83 -12.75
C ALA A 180 8.30 19.45 -13.33
N ILE A 181 8.71 18.19 -13.21
CA ILE A 181 9.95 17.67 -13.83
C ILE A 181 9.83 17.64 -15.36
N GLU A 182 8.68 17.24 -15.90
CA GLU A 182 8.40 17.30 -17.33
C GLU A 182 8.39 18.75 -17.84
N GLU A 183 7.81 19.67 -17.06
CA GLU A 183 7.81 21.10 -17.37
C GLU A 183 9.23 21.69 -17.39
N LEU A 184 10.07 21.29 -16.43
CA LEU A 184 11.46 21.72 -16.31
C LEU A 184 12.29 21.39 -17.56
N ALA A 185 11.99 20.27 -18.22
CA ALA A 185 12.66 19.87 -19.46
C ALA A 185 12.39 20.84 -20.63
N LEU A 186 11.22 21.48 -20.64
CA LEU A 186 10.78 22.43 -21.68
C LEU A 186 11.08 23.90 -21.34
N ALA A 187 11.36 24.21 -20.08
CA ALA A 187 11.50 25.58 -19.58
C ALA A 187 12.84 26.26 -19.94
N GLY A 188 12.81 27.60 -20.08
CA GLY A 188 14.01 28.45 -20.22
C GLY A 188 14.77 28.66 -18.90
N PRO A 189 15.94 29.34 -18.91
CA PRO A 189 16.81 29.45 -17.73
C PRO A 189 16.15 30.07 -16.49
N GLU A 190 15.40 31.16 -16.65
CA GLU A 190 14.71 31.85 -15.55
C GLU A 190 13.59 31.00 -14.96
N ASP A 191 12.73 30.46 -15.84
CA ASP A 191 11.63 29.56 -15.49
C ASP A 191 12.10 28.28 -14.78
N ARG A 192 13.27 27.75 -15.15
CA ARG A 192 13.86 26.58 -14.51
C ARG A 192 14.20 26.83 -13.05
N ALA A 193 14.62 28.04 -12.68
CA ALA A 193 14.92 28.39 -11.29
C ALA A 193 13.64 28.44 -10.44
N GLU A 194 12.56 29.02 -10.99
CA GLU A 194 11.25 29.04 -10.35
C GLU A 194 10.70 27.61 -10.17
N LEU A 195 10.76 26.77 -11.21
CA LEU A 195 10.28 25.39 -11.13
C LEU A 195 11.04 24.55 -10.12
N ARG A 196 12.36 24.73 -10.01
CA ARG A 196 13.16 24.07 -8.96
C ARG A 196 12.72 24.50 -7.57
N THR A 197 12.43 25.79 -7.38
CA THR A 197 11.91 26.31 -6.11
C THR A 197 10.57 25.68 -5.75
N ILE A 198 9.66 25.55 -6.73
CA ILE A 198 8.36 24.91 -6.52
C ILE A 198 8.51 23.43 -6.15
N ILE A 199 9.37 22.68 -6.86
CA ILE A 199 9.62 21.26 -6.55
C ILE A 199 10.20 21.12 -5.14
N GLN A 200 11.15 21.98 -4.77
CA GLN A 200 11.76 21.98 -3.45
C GLN A 200 10.73 22.29 -2.35
N ASP A 201 9.88 23.30 -2.54
CA ASP A 201 8.82 23.67 -1.60
C ASP A 201 7.86 22.49 -1.34
N LEU A 202 7.37 21.84 -2.41
CA LEU A 202 6.49 20.68 -2.32
C LEU A 202 7.14 19.54 -1.51
N ILE A 203 8.41 19.23 -1.77
CA ILE A 203 9.13 18.14 -1.10
C ILE A 203 9.39 18.46 0.37
N LEU A 204 9.83 19.68 0.68
CA LEU A 204 10.27 20.04 2.03
C LEU A 204 9.11 20.36 2.97
N THR A 205 8.00 20.90 2.45
CA THR A 205 6.93 21.45 3.29
C THR A 205 5.61 20.67 3.24
N GLU A 206 5.25 20.09 2.09
CA GLU A 206 3.92 19.48 1.89
C GLU A 206 3.94 17.94 1.89
N MET A 207 5.04 17.31 1.47
CA MET A 207 5.10 15.85 1.31
C MET A 207 5.20 15.07 2.63
N THR A 208 4.41 14.01 2.72
CA THR A 208 4.48 12.99 3.79
C THR A 208 5.56 11.96 3.48
N GLU A 209 6.01 11.18 4.48
CA GLU A 209 7.00 10.12 4.27
C GLU A 209 6.59 9.10 3.18
N PRO A 210 5.35 8.58 3.13
CA PRO A 210 4.94 7.71 2.04
C PRO A 210 5.05 8.37 0.66
N ALA A 211 4.74 9.67 0.55
CA ALA A 211 4.89 10.41 -0.70
C ALA A 211 6.37 10.59 -1.08
N LEU A 212 7.25 10.85 -0.10
CA LEU A 212 8.69 10.93 -0.31
C LEU A 212 9.26 9.58 -0.77
N GLU A 213 8.85 8.47 -0.16
CA GLU A 213 9.26 7.12 -0.56
C GLU A 213 8.83 6.79 -2.00
N GLN A 214 7.58 7.07 -2.35
CA GLN A 214 7.09 6.91 -3.74
C GLN A 214 7.89 7.75 -4.73
N LEU A 215 8.26 8.98 -4.35
CA LEU A 215 9.06 9.85 -5.20
C LEU A 215 10.48 9.30 -5.38
N ILE A 216 11.09 8.75 -4.32
CA ILE A 216 12.39 8.08 -4.37
C ILE A 216 12.34 6.85 -5.28
N GLU A 217 11.30 6.04 -5.20
CA GLU A 217 11.12 4.87 -6.08
C GLU A 217 11.02 5.28 -7.56
N ARG A 218 10.36 6.40 -7.85
CA ARG A 218 10.25 6.95 -9.22
C ARG A 218 11.56 7.59 -9.72
N TYR A 219 12.40 8.11 -8.82
CA TYR A 219 13.64 8.81 -9.13
C TYR A 219 14.83 8.33 -8.27
N PRO A 220 15.23 7.04 -8.34
CA PRO A 220 16.09 6.42 -7.32
C PRO A 220 17.51 6.98 -7.25
N ALA A 221 18.07 7.46 -8.37
CA ALA A 221 19.45 7.97 -8.44
C ALA A 221 19.52 9.26 -9.27
N ARG A 222 18.44 10.04 -9.32
CA ARG A 222 18.37 11.29 -10.07
C ARG A 222 17.44 12.29 -9.38
N TYR A 223 17.56 13.56 -9.77
CA TYR A 223 16.66 14.61 -9.30
C TYR A 223 15.19 14.28 -9.60
N PRO A 224 14.24 14.49 -8.66
CA PRO A 224 14.41 15.06 -7.32
C PRO A 224 14.48 14.01 -6.18
N GLY A 225 14.82 12.75 -6.48
CA GLY A 225 14.91 11.70 -5.46
C GLY A 225 16.05 11.90 -4.46
N ASP A 226 17.08 12.66 -4.83
CA ASP A 226 18.09 13.20 -3.93
C ASP A 226 17.46 14.07 -2.83
N LEU A 227 16.67 15.09 -3.21
CA LEU A 227 15.99 15.98 -2.27
C LEU A 227 15.01 15.22 -1.37
N ALA A 228 14.25 14.29 -1.95
CA ALA A 228 13.32 13.47 -1.19
C ALA A 228 14.03 12.60 -0.14
N THR A 229 15.17 11.99 -0.52
CA THR A 229 15.98 11.19 0.41
C THR A 229 16.58 12.05 1.51
N ILE A 230 17.11 13.24 1.19
CA ILE A 230 17.61 14.19 2.18
C ILE A 230 16.50 14.58 3.17
N ARG A 231 15.29 14.84 2.67
CA ARG A 231 14.15 15.18 3.52
C ARG A 231 13.77 14.05 4.46
N LEU A 232 13.78 12.79 4.01
CA LEU A 232 13.58 11.64 4.89
C LEU A 232 14.65 11.57 5.99
N ILE A 233 15.93 11.74 5.63
CA ILE A 233 17.05 11.75 6.59
C ILE A 233 16.82 12.82 7.66
N GLU A 234 16.41 14.03 7.28
CA GLU A 234 16.09 15.12 8.21
C GLU A 234 14.93 14.76 9.14
N LEU A 235 13.82 14.24 8.59
CA LEU A 235 12.63 13.89 9.36
C LEU A 235 12.94 12.79 10.39
N HIS A 236 13.67 11.75 9.99
CA HIS A 236 14.06 10.66 10.89
C HIS A 236 15.06 11.11 11.94
N THR A 237 16.05 11.91 11.55
CA THR A 237 17.03 12.48 12.49
C THR A 237 16.37 13.37 13.53
N ALA A 238 15.45 14.25 13.10
CA ALA A 238 14.74 15.18 13.99
C ALA A 238 13.87 14.46 15.05
N ARG A 239 13.32 13.28 14.70
CA ARG A 239 12.56 12.45 15.64
C ARG A 239 13.42 11.49 16.47
N GLY A 240 14.74 11.52 16.29
CA GLY A 240 15.66 10.58 16.94
C GLY A 240 15.51 9.14 16.47
N ASP A 241 14.98 8.93 15.26
CA ASP A 241 14.84 7.61 14.65
C ASP A 241 16.12 7.19 13.94
N GLU A 242 17.16 6.94 14.75
CA GLU A 242 18.53 6.71 14.26
C GLU A 242 18.64 5.54 13.28
N VAL A 243 17.76 4.55 13.41
CA VAL A 243 17.68 3.39 12.52
C VAL A 243 17.24 3.76 11.11
N LEU A 244 16.14 4.50 10.98
CA LEU A 244 15.64 4.91 9.66
C LEU A 244 16.57 5.96 9.04
N ALA A 245 17.11 6.87 9.87
CA ALA A 245 18.10 7.84 9.42
C ALA A 245 19.37 7.14 8.89
N GLU A 246 19.91 6.14 9.59
CA GLU A 246 21.07 5.37 9.12
C GLU A 246 20.78 4.69 7.78
N ARG A 247 19.63 4.00 7.67
CA ARG A 247 19.19 3.35 6.43
C ARG A 247 19.18 4.34 5.26
N ASP A 248 18.54 5.49 5.46
CA ASP A 248 18.34 6.48 4.40
C ASP A 248 19.64 7.19 4.03
N ILE A 249 20.52 7.45 5.00
CA ILE A 249 21.87 7.97 4.74
C ILE A 249 22.69 6.99 3.92
N ARG A 250 22.71 5.70 4.26
CA ARG A 250 23.46 4.68 3.50
C ARG A 250 22.92 4.57 2.08
N ALA A 251 21.60 4.54 1.92
CA ALA A 251 20.96 4.53 0.60
C ALA A 251 21.34 5.78 -0.21
N PHE A 252 21.34 6.96 0.43
CA PHE A 252 21.75 8.21 -0.21
C PHE A 252 23.21 8.16 -0.69
N LEU A 253 24.15 7.77 0.18
CA LEU A 253 25.57 7.68 -0.16
C LEU A 253 25.85 6.68 -1.29
N GLN A 254 25.09 5.59 -1.34
CA GLN A 254 25.19 4.60 -2.43
C GLN A 254 24.67 5.16 -3.76
N ARG A 255 23.54 5.88 -3.74
CA ARG A 255 22.86 6.39 -4.94
C ARG A 255 23.47 7.69 -5.46
N PHE A 256 24.03 8.51 -4.56
CA PHE A 256 24.51 9.87 -4.82
C PHE A 256 25.91 10.13 -4.25
N PRO A 257 26.94 9.32 -4.61
CA PRO A 257 28.27 9.39 -3.98
C PRO A 257 28.99 10.73 -4.17
N ASN A 258 28.70 11.44 -5.27
CA ASN A 258 29.34 12.72 -5.62
C ASN A 258 28.47 13.95 -5.29
N HIS A 259 27.35 13.78 -4.57
CA HIS A 259 26.44 14.88 -4.27
C HIS A 259 27.02 15.82 -3.19
N PRO A 260 26.80 17.14 -3.24
CA PRO A 260 27.32 18.09 -2.23
C PRO A 260 26.96 17.72 -0.78
N TYR A 261 25.79 17.12 -0.56
CA TYR A 261 25.34 16.63 0.75
C TYR A 261 26.06 15.36 1.24
N ALA A 262 26.83 14.66 0.40
CA ALA A 262 27.44 13.38 0.76
C ALA A 262 28.40 13.49 1.95
N GLN A 263 29.14 14.59 2.09
CA GLN A 263 30.03 14.80 3.25
C GLN A 263 29.23 14.94 4.56
N THR A 264 28.13 15.69 4.52
CA THR A 264 27.20 15.85 5.65
C THR A 264 26.55 14.52 6.01
N ALA A 265 26.07 13.78 5.02
CA ALA A 265 25.52 12.44 5.19
C ALA A 265 26.54 11.48 5.82
N MET A 266 27.80 11.51 5.37
CA MET A 266 28.87 10.69 5.95
C MET A 266 29.16 11.05 7.41
N ALA A 267 29.19 12.34 7.75
CA ALA A 267 29.39 12.79 9.13
C ALA A 267 28.22 12.38 10.05
N LEU A 268 26.98 12.48 9.56
CA LEU A 268 25.79 11.99 10.28
C LEU A 268 25.88 10.48 10.51
N LEU A 269 26.25 9.71 9.47
CA LEU A 269 26.46 8.26 9.58
C LEU A 269 27.49 7.96 10.66
N GLN A 270 28.67 8.58 10.61
CA GLN A 270 29.72 8.38 11.62
C GLN A 270 29.26 8.72 13.03
N SER A 271 28.45 9.77 13.20
CA SER A 271 27.86 10.14 14.49
C SER A 271 26.93 9.04 15.02
N PHE A 272 26.02 8.51 14.19
CA PHE A 272 25.13 7.42 14.58
C PHE A 272 25.89 6.14 14.91
N MET A 273 26.85 5.76 14.08
CA MET A 273 27.71 4.60 14.30
C MET A 273 28.46 4.70 15.64
N SER A 274 28.96 5.89 15.97
CA SER A 274 29.66 6.13 17.23
C SER A 274 28.71 6.02 18.43
N LYS A 275 27.50 6.58 18.34
CA LYS A 275 26.48 6.46 19.40
C LYS A 275 26.09 5.00 19.66
N ILE A 276 25.86 4.22 18.61
CA ILE A 276 25.52 2.80 18.72
C ILE A 276 26.66 2.05 19.44
N LYS A 277 27.92 2.30 19.06
CA LYS A 277 29.09 1.64 19.65
C LYS A 277 29.35 2.01 21.12
N VAL A 278 28.78 3.12 21.60
CA VAL A 278 28.85 3.50 23.03
C VAL A 278 27.85 2.71 23.88
N HIS A 279 26.80 2.15 23.27
CA HIS A 279 25.86 1.32 24.02
C HIS A 279 26.50 -0.02 24.41
N PRO A 280 26.49 -0.39 25.70
CA PRO A 280 27.01 -1.67 26.19
C PRO A 280 26.19 -2.86 25.68
N TYR A 281 24.96 -2.62 25.21
CA TYR A 281 24.05 -3.65 24.72
C TYR A 281 23.61 -3.28 23.31
N VAL A 282 24.15 -3.97 22.31
CA VAL A 282 23.78 -3.78 20.91
C VAL A 282 22.96 -4.98 20.44
N LEU A 283 21.83 -4.70 19.82
CA LEU A 283 20.99 -5.67 19.10
C LEU A 283 21.17 -5.45 17.60
N ALA A 284 20.97 -6.49 16.81
CA ALA A 284 20.88 -6.34 15.36
C ALA A 284 19.53 -6.85 14.83
N ALA A 285 18.95 -6.14 13.87
CA ALA A 285 17.80 -6.59 13.10
C ALA A 285 18.21 -6.82 11.64
N VAL A 286 17.96 -8.02 11.14
CA VAL A 286 18.31 -8.45 9.78
C VAL A 286 17.02 -8.78 9.05
N LEU A 287 16.46 -7.82 8.32
CA LEU A 287 15.08 -7.89 7.79
C LEU A 287 15.03 -7.30 6.36
N PRO A 288 14.02 -7.63 5.54
CA PRO A 288 13.90 -7.07 4.20
C PRO A 288 13.40 -5.62 4.24
N PHE A 289 14.25 -4.66 3.90
CA PHE A 289 13.91 -3.23 3.85
C PHE A 289 13.79 -2.69 2.41
N SER A 290 14.01 -3.55 1.42
CA SER A 290 13.80 -3.24 0.02
C SER A 290 13.17 -4.41 -0.75
N GLY A 291 12.71 -4.14 -1.96
CA GLY A 291 12.02 -5.11 -2.80
C GLY A 291 10.59 -5.45 -2.31
N PRO A 292 9.98 -6.52 -2.86
CA PRO A 292 8.57 -6.86 -2.62
C PRO A 292 8.21 -7.16 -1.16
N LEU A 293 9.20 -7.46 -0.31
CA LEU A 293 9.00 -7.85 1.09
C LEU A 293 9.26 -6.70 2.08
N LYS A 294 9.51 -5.47 1.59
CA LYS A 294 9.79 -4.28 2.42
C LYS A 294 8.76 -4.06 3.53
N ALA A 295 7.48 -4.27 3.23
CA ALA A 295 6.39 -4.06 4.20
C ALA A 295 6.57 -4.95 5.44
N PHE A 296 6.80 -6.25 5.25
CA PHE A 296 6.98 -7.20 6.36
C PHE A 296 8.22 -6.92 7.21
N GLY A 297 9.32 -6.49 6.59
CA GLY A 297 10.52 -6.08 7.32
C GLY A 297 10.31 -4.78 8.10
N THR A 298 9.57 -3.83 7.54
CA THR A 298 9.21 -2.58 8.22
C THR A 298 8.30 -2.84 9.44
N GLU A 299 7.28 -3.68 9.30
CA GLU A 299 6.39 -4.08 10.39
C GLU A 299 7.16 -4.79 11.51
N SER A 300 8.04 -5.73 11.14
CA SER A 300 8.89 -6.45 12.10
C SER A 300 9.84 -5.50 12.84
N LEU A 301 10.47 -4.56 12.12
CA LEU A 301 11.32 -3.55 12.73
C LEU A 301 10.55 -2.66 13.70
N ASN A 302 9.33 -2.26 13.36
CA ASN A 302 8.47 -1.48 14.24
C ASN A 302 8.15 -2.24 15.54
N GLY A 303 7.91 -3.55 15.46
CA GLY A 303 7.79 -4.43 16.63
C GLY A 303 9.03 -4.40 17.53
N ILE A 304 10.22 -4.59 16.95
CA ILE A 304 11.50 -4.54 17.68
C ILE A 304 11.70 -3.18 18.35
N ARG A 305 11.46 -2.10 17.62
CA ARG A 305 11.61 -0.72 18.12
C ARG A 305 10.66 -0.42 19.26
N LEU A 306 9.43 -0.92 19.20
CA LEU A 306 8.46 -0.76 20.27
C LEU A 306 8.90 -1.52 21.53
N ALA A 307 9.41 -2.75 21.40
CA ALA A 307 9.94 -3.51 22.55
C ALA A 307 11.11 -2.78 23.23
N ILE A 308 12.02 -2.18 22.45
CA ILE A 308 13.13 -1.37 22.98
C ILE A 308 12.61 -0.12 23.69
N ALA A 309 11.62 0.57 23.12
CA ALA A 309 11.00 1.74 23.75
C ALA A 309 10.33 1.36 25.08
N ASP A 310 9.60 0.24 25.10
CA ASP A 310 8.94 -0.27 26.29
C ASP A 310 9.94 -0.69 27.37
N ALA A 311 11.05 -1.35 27.00
CA ALA A 311 12.11 -1.69 27.95
C ALA A 311 12.82 -0.44 28.52
N ARG A 312 12.99 0.62 27.72
CA ARG A 312 13.54 1.91 28.19
C ARG A 312 12.61 2.55 29.22
N GLU A 313 11.32 2.61 28.92
CA GLU A 313 10.33 3.28 29.78
C GLU A 313 9.98 2.47 31.04
N GLN A 314 9.79 1.15 30.90
CA GLN A 314 9.30 0.29 31.97
C GLN A 314 10.42 -0.31 32.82
N TRP A 315 11.58 -0.60 32.22
CA TRP A 315 12.70 -1.27 32.90
C TRP A 315 13.93 -0.37 33.08
N GLY A 316 13.88 0.88 32.62
CA GLY A 316 14.99 1.83 32.73
C GLY A 316 16.21 1.46 31.87
N MET A 317 16.04 0.63 30.84
CA MET A 317 17.13 0.15 29.98
C MET A 317 17.54 1.20 28.94
N THR A 318 18.17 2.29 29.36
CA THR A 318 18.50 3.44 28.49
C THR A 318 19.62 3.18 27.49
N SER A 319 20.39 2.10 27.66
CA SER A 319 21.65 1.90 26.95
C SER A 319 21.61 0.75 25.93
N ILE A 320 20.54 0.72 25.13
CA ILE A 320 20.33 -0.27 24.06
C ILE A 320 20.55 0.38 22.69
N GLY A 321 21.52 -0.12 21.92
CA GLY A 321 21.72 0.19 20.50
C GLY A 321 21.02 -0.81 19.59
N LEU A 322 20.54 -0.37 18.43
CA LEU A 322 19.95 -1.23 17.41
C LEU A 322 20.63 -0.95 16.07
N VAL A 323 21.26 -1.97 15.50
CA VAL A 323 21.83 -1.96 14.15
C VAL A 323 20.87 -2.67 13.22
N VAL A 324 20.70 -2.13 12.01
CA VAL A 324 19.73 -2.68 11.06
C VAL A 324 20.40 -3.00 9.73
N LYS A 325 20.10 -4.20 9.20
CA LYS A 325 20.69 -4.71 7.97
C LYS A 325 19.60 -5.24 7.04
N ASP A 326 19.62 -4.77 5.79
CA ASP A 326 18.70 -5.23 4.75
C ASP A 326 19.09 -6.63 4.25
N THR A 327 18.15 -7.57 4.22
CA THR A 327 18.35 -8.89 3.61
C THR A 327 18.31 -8.86 2.09
N ALA A 328 17.67 -7.85 1.49
CA ALA A 328 17.64 -7.62 0.06
C ALA A 328 18.98 -7.00 -0.41
N SER A 329 20.05 -7.78 -0.27
CA SER A 329 21.37 -7.47 -0.79
C SER A 329 21.57 -8.06 -2.20
N PRO A 330 22.48 -7.52 -3.04
CA PRO A 330 22.84 -8.15 -4.31
C PRO A 330 23.14 -9.64 -4.14
N VAL A 331 22.73 -10.45 -5.12
CA VAL A 331 22.74 -11.93 -5.04
C VAL A 331 24.05 -12.46 -4.44
N GLY A 332 23.95 -13.15 -3.30
CA GLY A 332 25.08 -13.86 -2.66
C GLY A 332 25.89 -13.07 -1.62
N SER A 333 25.65 -11.77 -1.41
CA SER A 333 26.44 -10.94 -0.48
C SER A 333 25.99 -11.01 1.00
N LEU A 334 24.74 -11.42 1.29
CA LEU A 334 24.12 -11.35 2.62
C LEU A 334 25.00 -11.91 3.77
N ARG A 335 25.65 -13.07 3.56
CA ARG A 335 26.50 -13.68 4.60
C ARG A 335 27.74 -12.83 4.91
N TYR A 336 28.38 -12.29 3.89
CA TYR A 336 29.58 -11.46 4.05
C TYR A 336 29.23 -10.14 4.75
N ASP A 337 28.19 -9.49 4.23
CA ASP A 337 27.61 -8.27 4.74
C ASP A 337 27.20 -8.37 6.22
N LEU A 338 26.60 -9.50 6.60
CA LEU A 338 26.21 -9.74 7.98
C LEU A 338 27.43 -10.04 8.88
N ALA A 339 28.41 -10.80 8.38
CA ALA A 339 29.65 -11.04 9.12
C ALA A 339 30.42 -9.74 9.40
N GLN A 340 30.44 -8.80 8.45
CA GLN A 340 31.02 -7.47 8.66
C GLN A 340 30.27 -6.69 9.75
N MET A 341 28.94 -6.67 9.71
CA MET A 341 28.11 -6.02 10.74
C MET A 341 28.38 -6.64 12.13
N ILE A 342 28.39 -7.97 12.23
CA ILE A 342 28.67 -8.65 13.50
C ILE A 342 30.06 -8.28 14.04
N THR A 343 31.07 -8.23 13.17
CA THR A 343 32.44 -7.87 13.57
C THR A 343 32.54 -6.41 13.97
N GLU A 344 31.85 -5.51 13.28
CA GLU A 344 31.93 -4.08 13.51
C GLU A 344 31.21 -3.63 14.79
N PHE A 345 30.06 -4.23 15.09
CA PHE A 345 29.18 -3.78 16.16
C PHE A 345 29.09 -4.73 17.35
N ALA A 346 29.58 -5.97 17.22
CA ALA A 346 29.53 -7.00 18.24
C ALA A 346 28.14 -7.13 18.92
N PRO A 347 27.05 -7.31 18.14
CA PRO A 347 25.71 -7.39 18.72
C PRO A 347 25.58 -8.62 19.63
N LEU A 348 24.83 -8.48 20.71
CA LEU A 348 24.56 -9.57 21.66
C LEU A 348 23.54 -10.58 21.13
N ALA A 349 22.70 -10.17 20.18
CA ALA A 349 21.72 -11.03 19.52
C ALA A 349 21.33 -10.45 18.15
N VAL A 350 20.86 -11.32 17.27
CA VAL A 350 20.31 -10.96 15.96
C VAL A 350 18.84 -11.37 15.90
N ILE A 351 17.97 -10.44 15.50
CA ILE A 351 16.55 -10.70 15.21
C ILE A 351 16.37 -10.74 13.69
N GLY A 352 15.84 -11.85 13.19
CA GLY A 352 15.76 -12.15 11.77
C GLY A 352 16.66 -13.33 11.36
N PRO A 353 16.62 -13.72 10.08
CA PRO A 353 15.86 -13.12 8.99
C PRO A 353 14.39 -13.59 8.99
N LEU A 354 13.58 -13.07 8.06
CA LEU A 354 12.17 -13.46 7.95
C LEU A 354 11.97 -14.76 7.16
N LEU A 355 12.81 -15.03 6.16
CA LEU A 355 12.64 -16.18 5.28
C LEU A 355 13.51 -17.37 5.69
N THR A 356 12.93 -18.57 5.61
CA THR A 356 13.65 -19.84 5.83
C THR A 356 14.89 -19.98 4.94
N ARG A 357 14.81 -19.54 3.67
CA ARG A 357 15.95 -19.59 2.75
C ARG A 357 17.10 -18.71 3.21
N GLU A 358 16.80 -17.48 3.63
CA GLU A 358 17.80 -16.54 4.14
C GLU A 358 18.43 -17.08 5.43
N ALA A 359 17.62 -17.63 6.34
CA ALA A 359 18.10 -18.23 7.59
C ALA A 359 19.11 -19.35 7.32
N ARG A 360 18.84 -20.22 6.34
CA ARG A 360 19.78 -21.26 5.90
C ARG A 360 21.08 -20.68 5.33
N THR A 361 21.02 -19.58 4.58
CA THR A 361 22.22 -18.93 4.01
C THR A 361 23.18 -18.40 5.07
N ILE A 362 22.66 -17.88 6.18
CA ILE A 362 23.46 -17.26 7.26
C ILE A 362 23.58 -18.12 8.52
N ALA A 363 23.03 -19.34 8.51
CA ALA A 363 22.96 -20.29 9.61
C ALA A 363 24.26 -20.39 10.44
N VAL A 364 25.38 -20.58 9.75
CA VAL A 364 26.70 -20.79 10.35
C VAL A 364 27.23 -19.60 11.17
N LEU A 365 26.74 -18.37 10.90
CA LEU A 365 27.25 -17.17 11.57
C LEU A 365 26.87 -17.15 13.07
N ALA A 366 25.68 -17.64 13.42
CA ALA A 366 25.22 -17.66 14.80
C ALA A 366 26.17 -18.47 15.70
N ASP A 367 26.54 -19.68 15.27
CA ASP A 367 27.46 -20.55 15.99
C ASP A 367 28.91 -20.04 15.93
N GLN A 368 29.35 -19.54 14.77
CA GLN A 368 30.72 -19.02 14.58
C GLN A 368 31.02 -17.85 15.54
N TYR A 369 30.07 -16.95 15.73
CA TYR A 369 30.25 -15.76 16.58
C TYR A 369 29.65 -15.92 17.98
N HIS A 370 29.04 -17.07 18.31
CA HIS A 370 28.37 -17.32 19.58
C HIS A 370 27.27 -16.28 19.90
N ILE A 371 26.48 -15.93 18.89
CA ILE A 371 25.42 -14.92 18.98
C ILE A 371 24.07 -15.60 18.70
N PRO A 372 23.09 -15.48 19.59
CA PRO A 372 21.77 -16.04 19.37
C PRO A 372 21.04 -15.30 18.23
N PHE A 373 20.52 -16.09 17.30
CA PHE A 373 19.68 -15.60 16.19
C PHE A 373 18.24 -16.04 16.47
N ILE A 374 17.31 -15.08 16.46
CA ILE A 374 15.88 -15.32 16.67
C ILE A 374 15.13 -14.91 15.41
N THR A 375 14.64 -15.89 14.64
CA THR A 375 13.78 -15.60 13.48
C THR A 375 12.33 -15.42 13.94
N PRO A 376 11.66 -14.33 13.56
CA PRO A 376 10.28 -14.11 13.98
C PRO A 376 9.26 -14.82 13.08
N SER A 377 9.60 -15.21 11.86
CA SER A 377 8.62 -15.74 10.89
C SER A 377 9.06 -16.96 10.08
N ALA A 378 10.32 -17.43 10.18
CA ALA A 378 10.72 -18.62 9.42
C ALA A 378 10.04 -19.87 9.98
N THR A 379 9.36 -20.62 9.10
CA THR A 379 8.43 -21.70 9.45
C THR A 379 9.08 -23.09 9.57
N LEU A 380 10.30 -23.16 10.10
CA LEU A 380 10.99 -24.45 10.29
C LEU A 380 10.42 -25.22 11.49
N ALA A 381 10.08 -26.50 11.30
CA ALA A 381 9.59 -27.35 12.38
C ALA A 381 10.64 -27.66 13.47
N ASP A 382 11.93 -27.69 13.11
CA ASP A 382 13.04 -27.80 14.05
C ASP A 382 14.16 -26.80 13.71
N ILE A 383 14.24 -25.75 14.51
CA ILE A 383 15.18 -24.65 14.34
C ILE A 383 16.62 -25.10 14.61
N ARG A 384 16.83 -26.18 15.37
CA ARG A 384 18.17 -26.71 15.64
C ARG A 384 18.89 -27.17 14.38
N SER A 385 18.16 -27.44 13.30
CA SER A 385 18.75 -27.73 11.99
C SER A 385 19.60 -26.60 11.42
N LEU A 386 19.48 -25.36 11.95
CA LEU A 386 20.29 -24.21 11.56
C LEU A 386 21.57 -24.03 12.41
N GLY A 387 21.65 -24.65 13.59
CA GLY A 387 22.80 -24.47 14.49
C GLY A 387 22.41 -24.41 15.95
N SER A 388 23.39 -24.26 16.84
CA SER A 388 23.23 -24.27 18.30
C SER A 388 22.75 -22.95 18.92
N TYR A 389 22.85 -21.85 18.17
CA TYR A 389 22.46 -20.50 18.60
C TYR A 389 21.16 -19.99 17.96
N TRP A 390 20.39 -20.84 17.27
CA TRP A 390 19.14 -20.45 16.62
C TRP A 390 17.89 -20.70 17.47
N PHE A 391 16.94 -19.77 17.41
CA PHE A 391 15.62 -19.80 18.05
C PHE A 391 14.56 -19.22 17.10
N SER A 392 13.28 -19.47 17.37
CA SER A 392 12.18 -18.86 16.60
C SER A 392 11.00 -18.46 17.45
N THR A 393 10.49 -17.25 17.20
CA THR A 393 9.21 -16.75 17.74
C THR A 393 8.06 -16.89 16.74
N ALA A 394 8.29 -17.56 15.61
CA ALA A 394 7.27 -17.84 14.60
C ALA A 394 6.19 -18.77 15.16
N VAL A 395 4.93 -18.36 14.96
CA VAL A 395 3.78 -19.24 15.12
C VAL A 395 3.69 -20.07 13.84
N ILE A 396 3.79 -21.38 13.97
CA ILE A 396 3.77 -22.32 12.86
C ILE A 396 2.54 -23.24 12.93
N PRO A 397 2.10 -23.81 11.79
CA PRO A 397 0.90 -24.63 11.75
C PRO A 397 0.82 -25.76 12.78
N PRO A 398 1.89 -26.51 13.10
CA PRO A 398 1.84 -27.53 14.14
C PRO A 398 1.39 -27.00 15.51
N LEU A 399 1.84 -25.81 15.91
CA LEU A 399 1.44 -25.20 17.20
C LEU A 399 -0.03 -24.76 17.18
N GLN A 400 -0.48 -24.24 16.04
CA GLN A 400 -1.87 -23.80 15.85
C GLN A 400 -2.84 -25.00 15.89
N ILE A 401 -2.47 -26.09 15.21
CA ILE A 401 -3.28 -27.31 15.15
C ILE A 401 -3.30 -28.04 16.49
N ASP A 402 -2.17 -28.13 17.20
CA ASP A 402 -2.12 -28.67 18.57
C ASP A 402 -3.10 -27.92 19.49
N ALA A 403 -3.08 -26.59 19.48
CA ALA A 403 -3.98 -25.77 20.30
C ALA A 403 -5.47 -25.98 19.92
N LEU A 404 -5.80 -26.01 18.62
CA LEU A 404 -7.16 -26.21 18.13
C LEU A 404 -7.71 -27.59 18.50
N VAL A 405 -6.94 -28.64 18.21
CA VAL A 405 -7.32 -30.04 18.49
C VAL A 405 -7.43 -30.27 19.99
N HIS A 406 -6.47 -29.72 20.77
CA HIS A 406 -6.52 -29.82 22.22
C HIS A 406 -7.80 -29.20 22.77
N HIS A 407 -8.18 -28.00 22.33
CA HIS A 407 -9.43 -27.36 22.73
C HIS A 407 -10.66 -28.20 22.33
N ALA A 408 -10.72 -28.66 21.08
CA ALA A 408 -11.82 -29.47 20.58
C ALA A 408 -12.02 -30.77 21.39
N ILE A 409 -10.94 -31.49 21.70
CA ILE A 409 -11.02 -32.78 22.39
C ILE A 409 -11.19 -32.61 23.91
N THR A 410 -10.46 -31.69 24.53
CA THR A 410 -10.42 -31.60 25.99
C THR A 410 -11.50 -30.71 26.57
N GLN A 411 -11.82 -29.59 25.90
CA GLN A 411 -12.79 -28.61 26.39
C GLN A 411 -14.17 -28.80 25.77
N LEU A 412 -14.24 -29.12 24.47
CA LEU A 412 -15.52 -29.36 23.78
C LEU A 412 -15.92 -30.84 23.74
N HIS A 413 -15.03 -31.75 24.15
CA HIS A 413 -15.24 -33.20 24.20
C HIS A 413 -15.53 -33.84 22.83
N TYR A 414 -15.11 -33.21 21.73
CA TYR A 414 -15.21 -33.80 20.40
C TYR A 414 -14.25 -34.99 20.25
N ARG A 415 -14.67 -36.01 19.52
CA ARG A 415 -13.93 -37.26 19.32
C ARG A 415 -13.83 -37.68 17.88
N ARG A 416 -14.84 -37.38 17.06
CA ARG A 416 -14.91 -37.82 15.66
C ARG A 416 -14.91 -36.60 14.75
N PHE A 417 -14.00 -36.58 13.79
CA PHE A 417 -13.78 -35.45 12.91
C PHE A 417 -13.86 -35.86 11.45
N CYS A 418 -14.35 -34.96 10.61
CA CYS A 418 -14.15 -35.01 9.16
C CYS A 418 -13.23 -33.88 8.73
N ILE A 419 -12.58 -34.04 7.58
CA ILE A 419 -11.71 -33.02 6.99
C ILE A 419 -12.13 -32.80 5.54
N VAL A 420 -12.29 -31.54 5.13
CA VAL A 420 -12.47 -31.16 3.72
C VAL A 420 -11.47 -30.07 3.39
N HIS A 421 -10.54 -30.32 2.45
CA HIS A 421 -9.40 -29.44 2.20
C HIS A 421 -9.12 -29.22 0.71
N PRO A 422 -8.50 -28.10 0.31
CA PRO A 422 -8.10 -27.90 -1.08
C PRO A 422 -6.94 -28.84 -1.43
N GLN A 423 -6.83 -29.20 -2.70
CA GLN A 423 -5.75 -30.03 -3.24
C GLN A 423 -4.42 -29.28 -3.39
N THR A 424 -4.24 -28.17 -2.70
CA THR A 424 -3.00 -27.40 -2.65
C THR A 424 -2.00 -27.99 -1.64
N GLY A 425 -0.73 -27.62 -1.76
CA GLY A 425 0.30 -28.01 -0.79
C GLY A 425 -0.02 -27.54 0.64
N TYR A 426 -0.67 -26.38 0.79
CA TYR A 426 -1.15 -25.89 2.08
C TYR A 426 -2.29 -26.77 2.63
N GLY A 427 -3.34 -27.00 1.84
CA GLY A 427 -4.51 -27.78 2.29
C GLY A 427 -4.14 -29.20 2.69
N GLN A 428 -3.31 -29.87 1.90
CA GLN A 428 -2.81 -31.21 2.18
C GLN A 428 -1.99 -31.25 3.49
N GLU A 429 -1.11 -30.27 3.71
CA GLU A 429 -0.30 -30.22 4.93
C GLU A 429 -1.15 -29.96 6.17
N MET A 430 -2.12 -29.04 6.09
CA MET A 430 -3.03 -28.76 7.20
C MET A 430 -3.92 -29.97 7.53
N ALA A 431 -4.45 -30.67 6.51
CA ALA A 431 -5.23 -31.89 6.70
C ALA A 431 -4.40 -32.99 7.37
N ARG A 432 -3.15 -33.18 6.92
CA ARG A 432 -2.21 -34.15 7.50
C ARG A 432 -1.91 -33.82 8.96
N LEU A 433 -1.54 -32.57 9.26
CA LEU A 433 -1.25 -32.13 10.64
C LEU A 433 -2.46 -32.31 11.55
N PHE A 434 -3.66 -31.93 11.10
CA PHE A 434 -4.88 -32.09 11.90
C PHE A 434 -5.18 -33.56 12.16
N GLN A 435 -5.09 -34.41 11.14
CA GLN A 435 -5.31 -35.85 11.28
C GLN A 435 -4.35 -36.49 12.28
N GLU A 436 -3.06 -36.22 12.14
CA GLU A 436 -2.03 -36.76 13.05
C GLU A 436 -2.27 -36.31 14.48
N GLU A 437 -2.57 -35.03 14.67
CA GLU A 437 -2.75 -34.43 15.98
C GLU A 437 -4.05 -34.89 16.66
N ALA A 438 -5.16 -34.96 15.90
CA ALA A 438 -6.42 -35.51 16.40
C ALA A 438 -6.26 -36.96 16.86
N VAL A 439 -5.61 -37.81 16.05
CA VAL A 439 -5.36 -39.22 16.43
C VAL A 439 -4.43 -39.31 17.63
N ARG A 440 -3.36 -38.49 17.69
CA ARG A 440 -2.42 -38.44 18.82
C ARG A 440 -3.12 -38.12 20.14
N GLN A 441 -4.14 -37.26 20.11
CA GLN A 441 -4.94 -36.88 21.29
C GLN A 441 -6.18 -37.77 21.51
N GLY A 442 -6.30 -38.88 20.79
CA GLY A 442 -7.37 -39.89 20.98
C GLY A 442 -8.69 -39.56 20.29
N GLY A 443 -8.65 -38.74 19.24
CA GLY A 443 -9.74 -38.55 18.28
C GLY A 443 -9.67 -39.56 17.12
N GLU A 444 -10.73 -39.57 16.31
CA GLU A 444 -10.90 -40.42 15.13
C GLU A 444 -11.22 -39.56 13.91
N ILE A 445 -10.59 -39.87 12.77
CA ILE A 445 -10.96 -39.27 11.48
C ILE A 445 -11.94 -40.20 10.76
N VAL A 446 -13.14 -39.70 10.52
CA VAL A 446 -14.22 -40.44 9.85
C VAL A 446 -14.03 -40.42 8.33
N ALA A 447 -13.75 -39.25 7.77
CA ALA A 447 -13.52 -39.06 6.34
C ALA A 447 -12.59 -37.86 6.08
N VAL A 448 -11.84 -37.94 4.97
CA VAL A 448 -11.02 -36.85 4.43
C VAL A 448 -11.39 -36.72 2.96
N GLU A 449 -11.91 -35.55 2.58
CA GLU A 449 -12.24 -35.21 1.20
C GLU A 449 -11.42 -34.02 0.73
N SER A 450 -11.25 -33.90 -0.59
CA SER A 450 -10.51 -32.80 -1.19
C SER A 450 -11.22 -32.20 -2.40
N TYR A 451 -10.91 -30.94 -2.69
CA TYR A 451 -11.47 -30.16 -3.79
C TYR A 451 -10.39 -29.38 -4.55
N THR A 452 -10.66 -29.02 -5.80
CA THR A 452 -9.75 -28.16 -6.59
C THR A 452 -10.05 -26.67 -6.37
N ASP A 453 -9.07 -25.80 -6.59
CA ASP A 453 -9.21 -24.35 -6.29
C ASP A 453 -10.23 -23.61 -7.18
N ASP A 454 -10.71 -24.24 -8.25
CA ASP A 454 -11.76 -23.74 -9.15
C ASP A 454 -13.15 -24.35 -8.86
N GLU A 455 -13.23 -25.27 -7.90
CA GLU A 455 -14.45 -26.00 -7.57
C GLU A 455 -15.39 -25.14 -6.72
N THR A 456 -16.65 -25.01 -7.16
CA THR A 456 -17.68 -24.22 -6.46
C THR A 456 -18.89 -25.04 -6.02
N ASP A 457 -18.97 -26.29 -6.49
CA ASP A 457 -19.97 -27.28 -6.10
C ASP A 457 -19.27 -28.48 -5.45
N PHE A 458 -19.50 -28.67 -4.14
CA PHE A 458 -18.86 -29.71 -3.34
C PHE A 458 -19.81 -30.88 -3.07
N ALA A 459 -20.94 -30.96 -3.78
CA ALA A 459 -21.95 -31.99 -3.63
C ALA A 459 -21.35 -33.41 -3.60
N THR A 460 -20.41 -33.69 -4.49
CA THR A 460 -19.79 -35.02 -4.63
C THR A 460 -18.98 -35.40 -3.38
N GLN A 461 -18.18 -34.47 -2.88
CA GLN A 461 -17.33 -34.62 -1.70
C GLN A 461 -18.20 -34.79 -0.46
N LEU A 462 -19.22 -33.94 -0.29
CA LEU A 462 -20.12 -33.98 0.86
C LEU A 462 -20.97 -35.26 0.87
N GLN A 463 -21.41 -35.75 -0.30
CA GLN A 463 -22.10 -37.04 -0.41
C GLN A 463 -21.20 -38.23 -0.04
N ARG A 464 -19.93 -38.21 -0.42
CA ARG A 464 -18.96 -39.26 -0.04
C ARG A 464 -18.65 -39.23 1.46
N LEU A 465 -18.46 -38.04 2.02
CA LEU A 465 -18.28 -37.82 3.46
C LEU A 465 -19.49 -38.38 4.24
N LYS A 466 -20.70 -38.00 3.86
CA LYS A 466 -21.96 -38.50 4.43
C LYS A 466 -22.09 -40.02 4.31
N ALA A 467 -21.76 -40.59 3.15
CA ALA A 467 -21.78 -42.04 2.95
C ALA A 467 -20.74 -42.78 3.82
N ALA A 468 -19.57 -42.19 4.06
CA ALA A 468 -18.55 -42.75 4.95
C ALA A 468 -19.02 -42.75 6.41
N ASP A 469 -19.61 -41.64 6.88
CA ASP A 469 -20.15 -41.56 8.24
C ASP A 469 -21.35 -42.48 8.47
N LEU A 470 -22.27 -42.61 7.49
CA LEU A 470 -23.41 -43.54 7.58
C LEU A 470 -23.01 -45.01 7.71
N ARG A 471 -21.79 -45.39 7.31
CA ARG A 471 -21.25 -46.74 7.52
C ARG A 471 -20.69 -46.95 8.93
N ARG A 472 -20.53 -45.88 9.70
CA ARG A 472 -19.94 -45.91 11.05
C ARG A 472 -20.96 -45.49 12.11
N SER A 473 -21.34 -44.23 12.11
CA SER A 473 -22.04 -43.58 13.23
C SER A 473 -23.20 -42.68 12.82
N GLY A 474 -23.26 -42.26 11.56
CA GLY A 474 -24.32 -41.42 11.04
C GLY A 474 -25.66 -42.14 11.01
N GLN A 475 -26.75 -41.38 11.15
CA GLN A 475 -28.11 -41.93 11.16
C GLN A 475 -28.98 -41.25 10.11
N LEU A 476 -29.92 -42.01 9.56
CA LEU A 476 -31.01 -41.50 8.73
C LEU A 476 -32.34 -41.74 9.45
N SER A 477 -33.04 -40.64 9.74
CA SER A 477 -34.38 -40.68 10.30
C SER A 477 -35.38 -40.09 9.31
N ARG A 478 -36.66 -40.40 9.50
CA ARG A 478 -37.74 -39.76 8.76
C ARG A 478 -38.37 -38.70 9.65
N GLU A 479 -38.37 -37.46 9.17
CA GLU A 479 -39.02 -36.35 9.87
C GLU A 479 -40.15 -35.77 9.01
N THR A 480 -41.31 -35.57 9.65
CA THR A 480 -42.43 -34.85 9.05
C THR A 480 -42.25 -33.37 9.37
N VAL A 481 -41.92 -32.58 8.35
CA VAL A 481 -41.82 -31.12 8.49
C VAL A 481 -43.21 -30.50 8.67
N LYS A 482 -43.27 -29.25 9.18
CA LYS A 482 -44.52 -28.53 9.52
C LYS A 482 -45.57 -28.48 8.39
N THR A 483 -45.17 -28.68 7.14
CA THR A 483 -46.03 -28.72 5.96
C THR A 483 -46.69 -30.08 5.69
N GLY A 484 -46.39 -31.12 6.49
CA GLY A 484 -46.99 -32.45 6.38
C GLY A 484 -46.23 -33.45 5.48
N TYR A 485 -45.15 -33.02 4.81
CA TYR A 485 -44.29 -33.90 4.01
C TYR A 485 -43.21 -34.57 4.87
N THR A 486 -42.97 -35.86 4.63
CA THR A 486 -41.92 -36.63 5.30
C THR A 486 -40.66 -36.65 4.46
N ARG A 487 -39.53 -36.19 5.02
CA ARG A 487 -38.21 -36.24 4.37
C ARG A 487 -37.24 -37.11 5.18
N TRP A 488 -36.23 -37.66 4.50
CA TRP A 488 -35.08 -38.24 5.18
C TRP A 488 -34.20 -37.12 5.71
N VAL A 489 -33.89 -37.17 7.00
CA VAL A 489 -32.97 -36.25 7.66
C VAL A 489 -31.75 -37.05 8.08
N TYR A 490 -30.59 -36.50 7.76
CA TYR A 490 -29.33 -37.07 8.17
C TYR A 490 -28.86 -36.42 9.47
N THR A 491 -28.45 -37.25 10.42
CA THR A 491 -27.82 -36.81 11.66
C THR A 491 -26.37 -37.28 11.63
N PRO A 492 -25.41 -36.34 11.54
CA PRO A 492 -24.00 -36.67 11.57
C PRO A 492 -23.61 -37.45 12.83
N GLY A 493 -22.83 -38.51 12.61
CA GLY A 493 -22.18 -39.27 13.65
C GLY A 493 -20.79 -38.73 13.98
N PHE A 494 -20.33 -37.63 13.40
CA PHE A 494 -19.09 -36.95 13.79
C PHE A 494 -19.42 -35.64 14.50
N ASP A 495 -18.45 -35.12 15.26
CA ASP A 495 -18.67 -34.00 16.17
C ASP A 495 -18.24 -32.66 15.55
N ALA A 496 -17.31 -32.65 14.60
CA ALA A 496 -16.89 -31.44 13.90
C ALA A 496 -16.28 -31.71 12.51
N VAL A 497 -16.25 -30.68 11.65
CA VAL A 497 -15.54 -30.70 10.36
C VAL A 497 -14.40 -29.69 10.38
N PHE A 498 -13.19 -30.12 10.04
CA PHE A 498 -12.04 -29.25 9.83
C PHE A 498 -11.96 -28.80 8.36
N LEU A 499 -11.92 -27.49 8.15
CA LEU A 499 -11.99 -26.82 6.84
C LEU A 499 -10.80 -25.86 6.67
N PRO A 500 -9.58 -26.38 6.42
CA PRO A 500 -8.45 -25.53 6.08
C PRO A 500 -8.63 -25.05 4.63
N GLY A 501 -8.79 -23.75 4.41
CA GLY A 501 -9.04 -23.23 3.07
C GLY A 501 -9.10 -21.71 3.05
N ASP A 502 -9.16 -21.14 1.86
CA ASP A 502 -9.43 -19.71 1.70
C ASP A 502 -10.90 -19.37 2.09
N PRO A 503 -11.18 -18.10 2.40
CA PRO A 503 -12.48 -17.68 2.92
C PRO A 503 -13.67 -17.99 2.01
N VAL A 504 -13.48 -17.93 0.69
CA VAL A 504 -14.58 -18.09 -0.28
C VAL A 504 -15.00 -19.56 -0.35
N HIS A 505 -14.05 -20.48 -0.50
CA HIS A 505 -14.37 -21.91 -0.50
C HIS A 505 -14.92 -22.37 0.86
N VAL A 506 -14.39 -21.83 1.96
CA VAL A 506 -14.93 -22.12 3.31
C VAL A 506 -16.38 -21.67 3.42
N ALA A 507 -16.72 -20.47 2.97
CA ALA A 507 -18.10 -19.96 2.99
C ALA A 507 -19.05 -20.86 2.17
N LEU A 508 -18.65 -21.23 0.95
CA LEU A 508 -19.43 -22.11 0.08
C LEU A 508 -19.58 -23.52 0.68
N LEU A 509 -18.51 -24.09 1.21
CA LEU A 509 -18.53 -25.40 1.89
C LEU A 509 -19.45 -25.37 3.11
N ALA A 510 -19.36 -24.33 3.95
CA ALA A 510 -20.20 -24.19 5.13
C ALA A 510 -21.69 -24.15 4.77
N ALA A 511 -22.07 -23.37 3.75
CA ALA A 511 -23.45 -23.31 3.26
C ALA A 511 -23.93 -24.66 2.69
N GLN A 512 -23.08 -25.35 1.93
CA GLN A 512 -23.44 -26.66 1.36
C GLN A 512 -23.48 -27.77 2.41
N LEU A 513 -22.61 -27.75 3.43
CA LEU A 513 -22.68 -28.66 4.58
C LEU A 513 -24.06 -28.59 5.24
N ALA A 514 -24.54 -27.37 5.54
CA ALA A 514 -25.87 -27.15 6.09
C ALA A 514 -26.98 -27.68 5.16
N PHE A 515 -26.86 -27.46 3.84
CA PHE A 515 -27.80 -27.99 2.84
C PHE A 515 -27.89 -29.52 2.84
N TYR A 516 -26.79 -30.24 3.10
CA TYR A 516 -26.74 -31.70 3.17
C TYR A 516 -27.10 -32.30 4.55
N ASP A 517 -27.69 -31.47 5.43
CA ASP A 517 -27.99 -31.73 6.85
C ASP A 517 -26.74 -32.04 7.70
N ILE A 518 -25.56 -31.53 7.31
CA ILE A 518 -24.32 -31.61 8.11
C ILE A 518 -24.23 -30.36 8.99
N ASN A 519 -24.98 -30.36 10.09
CA ASN A 519 -25.04 -29.24 11.03
C ASN A 519 -24.19 -29.53 12.28
N VAL A 520 -22.87 -29.53 12.11
CA VAL A 520 -21.91 -29.71 13.21
C VAL A 520 -20.98 -28.50 13.34
N PRO A 521 -20.36 -28.28 14.50
CA PRO A 521 -19.31 -27.30 14.68
C PRO A 521 -18.23 -27.36 13.59
N LEU A 522 -17.83 -26.19 13.10
CA LEU A 522 -16.77 -26.04 12.10
C LEU A 522 -15.47 -25.62 12.78
N LEU A 523 -14.38 -26.27 12.38
CA LEU A 523 -13.02 -25.94 12.80
C LEU A 523 -12.24 -25.42 11.59
N GLY A 524 -11.51 -24.32 11.76
CA GLY A 524 -10.80 -23.64 10.68
C GLY A 524 -9.30 -23.53 10.91
N SER A 525 -8.60 -22.97 9.92
CA SER A 525 -7.19 -22.56 10.03
C SER A 525 -7.06 -21.05 10.12
N ASP A 526 -5.84 -20.55 10.36
CA ASP A 526 -5.53 -19.11 10.45
C ASP A 526 -5.97 -18.30 9.21
N SER A 527 -6.11 -18.95 8.05
CA SER A 527 -6.67 -18.36 6.83
C SER A 527 -8.10 -17.83 6.97
N TRP A 528 -8.83 -18.24 8.01
CA TRP A 528 -10.15 -17.72 8.34
C TRP A 528 -10.11 -16.29 8.89
N TYR A 529 -8.95 -15.81 9.36
CA TYR A 529 -8.84 -14.50 10.01
C TYR A 529 -8.83 -13.34 9.01
N THR A 530 -9.99 -13.06 8.43
CA THR A 530 -10.18 -12.01 7.42
C THR A 530 -11.63 -11.55 7.39
N SER A 531 -11.84 -10.25 7.13
CA SER A 531 -13.17 -9.68 6.95
C SER A 531 -13.92 -10.28 5.76
N GLU A 532 -13.21 -10.83 4.77
CA GLU A 532 -13.83 -11.51 3.63
C GLU A 532 -14.65 -12.74 4.07
N LEU A 533 -14.17 -13.50 5.06
CA LEU A 533 -14.92 -14.66 5.56
C LEU A 533 -16.27 -14.23 6.14
N LEU A 534 -16.25 -13.18 6.96
CA LEU A 534 -17.45 -12.62 7.60
C LEU A 534 -18.44 -12.09 6.54
N HIS A 535 -17.93 -11.54 5.43
CA HIS A 535 -18.76 -11.06 4.33
C HIS A 535 -19.41 -12.19 3.54
N TRP A 536 -18.67 -13.25 3.21
CA TRP A 536 -19.14 -14.30 2.31
C TRP A 536 -19.93 -15.41 3.01
N ALA A 537 -19.57 -15.74 4.25
CA ALA A 537 -20.13 -16.92 4.91
C ALA A 537 -21.50 -16.67 5.57
N ASN A 538 -21.87 -15.41 5.85
CA ASN A 538 -23.04 -15.06 6.67
C ASN A 538 -23.08 -15.94 7.95
N ASP A 539 -24.27 -16.41 8.34
CA ASP A 539 -24.48 -17.29 9.49
C ASP A 539 -23.92 -18.72 9.31
N SER A 540 -23.42 -19.09 8.11
CA SER A 540 -23.03 -20.48 7.81
C SER A 540 -21.79 -20.94 8.58
N VAL A 541 -20.94 -20.00 9.00
CA VAL A 541 -19.73 -20.27 9.80
C VAL A 541 -19.89 -19.81 11.26
N GLU A 542 -21.10 -19.42 11.66
CA GLU A 542 -21.38 -18.96 13.02
C GLU A 542 -20.94 -19.99 14.06
N GLY A 543 -20.24 -19.52 15.09
CA GLY A 543 -19.69 -20.37 16.14
C GLY A 543 -18.46 -21.19 15.72
N GLY A 544 -18.02 -21.12 14.46
CA GLY A 544 -16.82 -21.80 13.97
C GLY A 544 -15.54 -21.31 14.65
N ILE A 545 -14.61 -22.23 14.93
CA ILE A 545 -13.42 -21.97 15.76
C ILE A 545 -12.14 -22.19 14.96
N PHE A 546 -11.19 -21.26 15.02
CA PHE A 546 -9.89 -21.40 14.38
C PHE A 546 -8.76 -20.76 15.20
N PRO A 547 -7.50 -21.22 15.06
CA PRO A 547 -6.34 -20.65 15.74
C PRO A 547 -5.73 -19.49 14.94
N THR A 548 -5.20 -18.48 15.64
CA THR A 548 -4.37 -17.43 15.01
C THR A 548 -3.10 -17.10 15.81
N GLY A 549 -2.07 -16.62 15.10
CA GLY A 549 -0.79 -16.24 15.70
C GLY A 549 -0.79 -14.88 16.40
N PHE A 550 -1.74 -14.01 16.07
CA PHE A 550 -1.91 -12.70 16.70
C PHE A 550 -3.35 -12.19 16.52
N PHE A 551 -3.97 -11.77 17.62
CA PHE A 551 -5.31 -11.18 17.60
C PHE A 551 -5.29 -9.78 18.23
N GLY A 552 -5.38 -8.75 17.40
CA GLY A 552 -5.25 -7.35 17.84
C GLY A 552 -6.35 -6.87 18.78
N GLU A 553 -7.51 -7.52 18.76
CA GLU A 553 -8.65 -7.22 19.64
C GLU A 553 -8.66 -8.07 20.92
N SER A 554 -7.57 -8.77 21.21
CA SER A 554 -7.45 -9.59 22.41
C SER A 554 -7.76 -8.77 23.67
N PRO A 555 -8.52 -9.33 24.64
CA PRO A 555 -8.74 -8.69 25.92
C PRO A 555 -7.50 -8.71 26.82
N ASP A 556 -6.42 -9.38 26.41
CA ASP A 556 -5.18 -9.44 27.18
C ASP A 556 -4.55 -8.04 27.35
N PRO A 557 -4.26 -7.59 28.59
CA PRO A 557 -3.74 -6.26 28.85
C PRO A 557 -2.38 -5.97 28.18
N GLY A 558 -1.54 -6.99 27.98
CA GLY A 558 -0.28 -6.90 27.27
C GLY A 558 -0.50 -6.60 25.79
N VAL A 559 -1.43 -7.34 25.17
CA VAL A 559 -1.82 -7.14 23.76
C VAL A 559 -2.44 -5.75 23.55
N GLN A 560 -3.38 -5.34 24.40
CA GLN A 560 -4.04 -4.03 24.28
C GLN A 560 -3.04 -2.88 24.40
N ARG A 561 -2.09 -2.96 25.34
CA ARG A 561 -1.01 -1.97 25.46
C ARG A 561 -0.16 -1.92 24.21
N PHE A 562 0.25 -3.08 23.69
CA PHE A 562 1.05 -3.17 22.48
C PHE A 562 0.31 -2.53 21.29
N VAL A 563 -0.93 -2.90 21.04
CA VAL A 563 -1.73 -2.37 19.92
C VAL A 563 -1.91 -0.86 20.03
N HIS A 564 -2.24 -0.36 21.23
CA HIS A 564 -2.40 1.07 21.46
C HIS A 564 -1.11 1.84 21.20
N ARG A 565 0.02 1.40 21.79
CA ARG A 565 1.31 2.07 21.62
C ARG A 565 1.84 1.96 20.19
N TYR A 566 1.61 0.82 19.52
CA TYR A 566 1.97 0.63 18.12
C TYR A 566 1.22 1.62 17.22
N ARG A 567 -0.11 1.71 17.34
CA ARG A 567 -0.93 2.68 16.59
C ARG A 567 -0.51 4.13 16.86
N ALA A 568 -0.26 4.46 18.14
CA ALA A 568 0.15 5.81 18.53
C ALA A 568 1.50 6.19 17.93
N ARG A 569 2.43 5.23 17.79
CA ARG A 569 3.80 5.49 17.31
C ARG A 569 3.94 5.40 15.79
N PHE A 570 3.24 4.46 15.16
CA PHE A 570 3.46 4.12 13.75
C PHE A 570 2.27 4.44 12.85
N HIS A 571 1.14 4.88 13.41
CA HIS A 571 -0.08 5.25 12.68
C HIS A 571 -0.62 4.13 11.77
N SER A 572 -0.39 2.88 12.16
CA SER A 572 -0.87 1.68 11.49
C SER A 572 -1.26 0.61 12.50
N ASP A 573 -2.01 -0.39 12.05
CA ASP A 573 -2.32 -1.58 12.84
C ASP A 573 -1.13 -2.55 12.87
N PRO A 574 -0.81 -3.14 14.04
CA PRO A 574 0.22 -4.16 14.09
C PRO A 574 -0.27 -5.46 13.44
N THR A 575 0.67 -6.15 12.79
CA THR A 575 0.46 -7.47 12.22
C THR A 575 1.10 -8.55 13.09
N VAL A 576 0.89 -9.82 12.71
CA VAL A 576 1.59 -10.95 13.33
C VAL A 576 3.12 -10.82 13.23
N PHE A 577 3.65 -10.22 12.16
CA PHE A 577 5.09 -9.97 11.98
C PHE A 577 5.61 -8.97 13.01
N ALA A 578 4.89 -7.88 13.24
CA ALA A 578 5.21 -6.91 14.28
C ALA A 578 5.18 -7.56 15.68
N ALA A 579 4.15 -8.36 15.97
CA ALA A 579 4.01 -9.03 17.27
C ALA A 579 5.12 -10.07 17.52
N GLN A 580 5.45 -10.92 16.55
CA GLN A 580 6.50 -11.94 16.68
C GLN A 580 7.90 -11.33 16.81
N ALA A 581 8.17 -10.23 16.11
CA ALA A 581 9.41 -9.48 16.21
C ALA A 581 9.51 -8.69 17.52
N TYR A 582 8.39 -8.16 18.03
CA TYR A 582 8.29 -7.58 19.37
C TYR A 582 8.66 -8.61 20.44
N ASP A 583 8.09 -9.82 20.38
CA ASP A 583 8.42 -10.90 21.31
C ASP A 583 9.90 -11.30 21.22
N ALA A 584 10.46 -11.43 20.01
CA ALA A 584 11.88 -11.73 19.84
C ALA A 584 12.77 -10.71 20.56
N ALA A 585 12.47 -9.42 20.40
CA ALA A 585 13.19 -8.34 21.08
C ALA A 585 12.96 -8.35 22.59
N LEU A 586 11.72 -8.54 23.04
CA LEU A 586 11.34 -8.58 24.44
C LEU A 586 12.09 -9.69 25.20
N LEU A 587 12.17 -10.88 24.61
CA LEU A 587 12.90 -12.02 25.16
C LEU A 587 14.39 -11.69 25.36
N ILE A 588 15.04 -11.10 24.36
CA ILE A 588 16.45 -10.72 24.46
C ILE A 588 16.64 -9.64 25.53
N LEU A 589 15.81 -8.59 25.50
CA LEU A 589 15.88 -7.49 26.46
C LEU A 589 15.68 -7.98 27.90
N ASP A 590 14.76 -8.93 28.12
CA ASP A 590 14.55 -9.53 29.42
C ASP A 590 15.78 -10.33 29.90
N THR A 591 16.46 -11.08 29.04
CA THR A 591 17.70 -11.76 29.46
C THR A 591 18.82 -10.78 29.84
N ILE A 592 18.94 -9.65 29.13
CA ILE A 592 19.89 -8.58 29.46
C ILE A 592 19.52 -7.93 30.79
N ARG A 593 18.22 -7.68 31.03
CA ARG A 593 17.69 -7.20 32.31
C ARG A 593 18.02 -8.14 33.46
N GLN A 594 18.00 -9.45 33.20
CA GLN A 594 18.40 -10.51 34.15
C GLN A 594 19.92 -10.73 34.24
N GLY A 595 20.72 -9.84 33.65
CA GLY A 595 22.17 -9.83 33.85
C GLY A 595 22.98 -10.41 32.70
N ALA A 596 22.38 -10.90 31.61
CA ALA A 596 23.15 -11.36 30.45
C ALA A 596 23.94 -10.19 29.82
N ARG A 597 25.20 -10.44 29.50
CA ARG A 597 26.16 -9.50 28.90
C ARG A 597 26.77 -10.04 27.61
N THR A 598 26.62 -11.33 27.32
CA THR A 598 27.14 -11.99 26.12
C THR A 598 26.06 -12.79 25.39
N GLY A 599 26.26 -13.05 24.10
CA GLY A 599 25.34 -13.89 23.32
C GLY A 599 25.21 -15.30 23.89
N SER A 600 26.30 -15.88 24.40
CA SER A 600 26.29 -17.18 25.09
C SER A 600 25.38 -17.18 26.32
N GLU A 601 25.45 -16.14 27.16
CA GLU A 601 24.60 -16.01 28.35
C GLU A 601 23.12 -15.84 27.98
N ILE A 602 22.82 -15.03 26.95
CA ILE A 602 21.46 -14.90 26.43
C ILE A 602 20.93 -16.27 26.00
N ARG A 603 21.70 -17.00 25.17
CA ARG A 603 21.34 -18.35 24.73
C ARG A 603 21.08 -19.28 25.92
N GLU A 604 21.95 -19.29 26.93
CA GLU A 604 21.77 -20.15 28.11
C GLU A 604 20.49 -19.82 28.89
N GLN A 605 20.18 -18.54 29.06
CA GLN A 605 18.95 -18.12 29.72
C GLN A 605 17.70 -18.52 28.92
N LEU A 606 17.71 -18.32 27.60
CA LEU A 606 16.59 -18.72 26.72
C LEU A 606 16.34 -20.24 26.76
N LEU A 607 17.37 -21.05 26.96
CA LEU A 607 17.25 -22.51 27.03
C LEU A 607 16.80 -23.03 28.41
N ARG A 608 17.07 -22.30 29.49
CA ARG A 608 16.85 -22.80 30.87
C ARG A 608 15.59 -22.25 31.54
N ARG A 609 15.05 -21.13 31.06
CA ARG A 609 13.93 -20.43 31.70
C ARG A 609 12.58 -20.91 31.17
N TYR A 610 11.61 -21.01 32.09
CA TYR A 610 10.22 -21.40 31.84
C TYR A 610 9.22 -20.23 32.03
N ASP A 611 9.74 -19.03 32.31
CA ASP A 611 9.02 -17.83 32.67
C ASP A 611 9.38 -16.65 31.76
N LEU A 612 9.65 -16.94 30.49
CA LEU A 612 10.06 -15.90 29.54
C LEU A 612 8.86 -14.99 29.21
N PRO A 613 9.02 -13.66 29.15
CA PRO A 613 7.92 -12.78 28.82
C PRO A 613 7.60 -12.81 27.32
N ALA A 614 6.32 -12.84 27.00
CA ALA A 614 5.77 -12.63 25.66
C ALA A 614 4.55 -11.70 25.75
N LEU A 615 4.08 -11.23 24.59
CA LEU A 615 2.98 -10.30 24.42
C LEU A 615 1.72 -10.68 25.21
N ASN A 616 1.37 -11.97 25.20
CA ASN A 616 0.17 -12.55 25.80
C ASN A 616 0.47 -13.45 27.01
N GLY A 617 1.54 -13.13 27.75
CA GLY A 617 1.86 -13.79 29.01
C GLY A 617 3.22 -14.49 29.00
N LEU A 618 3.33 -15.59 29.73
CA LEU A 618 4.57 -16.36 29.85
C LEU A 618 4.74 -17.32 28.67
N ALA A 619 6.00 -17.53 28.30
CA ALA A 619 6.43 -18.39 27.22
C ALA A 619 7.67 -19.20 27.62
N VAL A 620 7.96 -20.23 26.82
CA VAL A 620 9.13 -21.10 27.00
C VAL A 620 9.61 -21.56 25.63
N PHE A 621 10.91 -21.77 25.46
CA PHE A 621 11.42 -22.46 24.27
C PHE A 621 11.33 -23.97 24.45
N ARG A 622 10.63 -24.65 23.53
CA ARG A 622 10.61 -26.13 23.49
C ARG A 622 11.99 -26.67 23.07
N SER A 623 12.14 -27.99 23.12
CA SER A 623 13.39 -28.69 22.73
C SER A 623 13.81 -28.45 21.28
N ASN A 624 12.87 -28.16 20.38
CA ASN A 624 13.11 -27.76 18.98
C ASN A 624 13.38 -26.25 18.80
N ARG A 625 13.44 -25.50 19.91
CA ARG A 625 13.70 -24.05 20.00
C ARG A 625 12.67 -23.17 19.28
N LEU A 626 11.45 -23.68 19.16
CA LEU A 626 10.27 -22.85 18.90
C LEU A 626 9.76 -22.28 20.22
N LEU A 627 9.36 -21.02 20.20
CA LEU A 627 8.70 -20.39 21.33
C LEU A 627 7.30 -20.97 21.48
N GLU A 628 7.08 -21.70 22.56
CA GLU A 628 5.76 -22.10 23.02
C GLU A 628 5.18 -20.98 23.88
N ARG A 629 4.02 -20.51 23.45
CA ARG A 629 3.20 -19.51 24.12
C ARG A 629 1.74 -19.80 23.80
N LYS A 630 0.84 -19.08 24.49
CA LYS A 630 -0.60 -19.20 24.23
C LYS A 630 -0.91 -18.86 22.77
N ILE A 631 -1.57 -19.76 22.06
CA ILE A 631 -2.17 -19.53 20.74
C ILE A 631 -3.58 -18.97 20.96
N TYR A 632 -3.97 -17.97 20.16
CA TYR A 632 -5.32 -17.41 20.23
C TYR A 632 -6.29 -18.35 19.53
N LEU A 633 -7.36 -18.74 20.23
CA LEU A 633 -8.49 -19.43 19.62
C LEU A 633 -9.59 -18.42 19.40
N ILE A 634 -10.03 -18.31 18.16
CA ILE A 634 -10.99 -17.33 17.69
C ILE A 634 -12.26 -18.07 17.29
N GLN A 635 -13.39 -17.52 17.71
CA GLN A 635 -14.72 -17.94 17.29
C GLN A 635 -15.35 -16.85 16.43
N VAL A 636 -16.00 -17.26 15.34
CA VAL A 636 -16.88 -16.37 14.58
C VAL A 636 -18.16 -16.15 15.37
N SER A 637 -18.52 -14.89 15.60
CA SER A 637 -19.78 -14.54 16.27
C SER A 637 -20.40 -13.30 15.62
N GLY A 638 -21.46 -13.52 14.84
CA GLY A 638 -22.08 -12.50 14.00
C GLY A 638 -21.09 -11.93 12.98
N ASP A 639 -20.94 -10.61 12.97
CA ASP A 639 -20.08 -9.86 12.05
C ASP A 639 -18.67 -9.59 12.61
N ARG A 640 -18.22 -10.39 13.60
CA ARG A 640 -16.94 -10.18 14.29
C ARG A 640 -16.26 -11.48 14.70
N PHE A 641 -14.97 -11.33 15.00
CA PHE A 641 -14.14 -12.36 15.61
C PHE A 641 -14.06 -12.15 17.13
N VAL A 642 -14.14 -13.23 17.89
CA VAL A 642 -14.07 -13.20 19.36
C VAL A 642 -13.05 -14.23 19.84
N GLN A 643 -12.10 -13.79 20.68
CA GLN A 643 -11.19 -14.72 21.34
C GLN A 643 -11.92 -15.49 22.45
N ILE A 644 -11.78 -16.81 22.47
CA ILE A 644 -12.48 -17.70 23.41
C ILE A 644 -11.59 -18.33 24.49
N ASN A 645 -10.28 -18.10 24.47
CA ASN A 645 -9.34 -18.74 25.40
C ASN A 645 -8.46 -17.80 26.19
#